data_AF-A0A7V8BR91-F1
#
_entry.id   AF-A0A7V8BR91-F1
#
_cell.length_a   1.000
_cell.length_b   1.000
_cell.length_c   1.000
_cell.angle_alpha   90.00
_cell.angle_beta   90.00
_cell.angle_gamma   90.00
#
_symmetry.space_group_name_H-M   'P 1'
#
loop_
_entity.id
_entity.type
_entity.pdbx_description
1 polymer ?
#
loop_
_entity_poly.entity_id
_entity_poly.type
_entity_poly.pdbx_seq_one_letter_code
_entity_poly.pdbx_strand_id
1 'polypeptide(L)'
;MYSRAICAAKRCLMFNDKDNIIEESENPASMLLMGIIQSQSKGSKESKESLTDETVQENPISEPSENALEHFIADHESVILKQDSIESAKDRVGSAPEDVDLWAGVDSGSMNAKRLHWWEKLFAKSTIGIEINPGIIRAAKVKSWGSKHEVVQLEEVVVEESHKSDILIMAQLVKQVLQKLKANNTPITSIIGGSDVNLRLLRMPKVSKKEIHEALLWKNKKELHFFNDAPTVLHYIILDEDQSPNANEFYVLVIAVKEELIKSNLEIAERAKALPSKLTIRPIAQWNFMKQIPDQEGNSLLIDVGFESSHLTFYRNNTLQFARELPVGGNHFTKALMQTIFVDDISYLLSWDEAESIKKDIGLPFEPLSGTTPQGIPYSEIAVMMRPVAEKLASEILMSLDYYKENFKVTAYDNVYFTGNSIRLKRLKPFLESAIGQPIHPLRLNQAIALPSTMEENLSAISMDTIGAAMSAGKDLNFLPPKQKKELTFRNAYSKTFSALLILLGILVGSLLFLNKKHKNMEQVLSILNTSLNRVQNENSEYEKLQNERNTLNVTAAKISEETRVDSSALGILKWVSGITPEAIAIEQLSWGNAYSEIELRRAATNQAMKSNGSQPNNSTNDGKELRIKGVVYKDVFYADVHLLNFLSAIEKTGFFAGVQLKEKQRDEIDGSLSFVLIAEKK
;
A
#
# COMPACT_ATOMS: atom_id res chain seq x y z
N MET A 1 -1.77 7.40 -7.41
CA MET A 1 -1.70 6.14 -8.21
C MET A 1 -2.64 5.05 -7.71
N TYR A 2 -2.67 4.71 -6.41
CA TYR A 2 -3.58 3.69 -5.84
C TYR A 2 -5.09 3.89 -6.12
N SER A 3 -5.59 5.13 -6.12
CA SER A 3 -7.01 5.41 -6.40
C SER A 3 -7.41 5.13 -7.86
N ARG A 4 -6.48 5.28 -8.82
CA ARG A 4 -6.72 4.98 -10.24
C ARG A 4 -6.70 3.47 -10.53
N ALA A 5 -5.88 2.70 -9.81
CA ALA A 5 -5.86 1.24 -9.90
C ALA A 5 -7.16 0.60 -9.36
N ILE A 6 -7.76 1.18 -8.32
CA ILE A 6 -9.04 0.72 -7.74
C ILE A 6 -10.22 1.00 -8.68
N CYS A 7 -10.22 2.14 -9.39
CA CYS A 7 -11.22 2.41 -10.43
C CYS A 7 -11.11 1.45 -11.63
N ALA A 8 -9.90 1.00 -11.98
CA ALA A 8 -9.69 0.01 -13.04
C ALA A 8 -10.20 -1.38 -12.63
N ALA A 9 -9.94 -1.83 -11.40
CA ALA A 9 -10.46 -3.09 -10.88
C ALA A 9 -12.00 -3.11 -10.79
N LYS A 10 -12.63 -1.97 -10.48
CA LYS A 10 -14.08 -1.81 -10.42
C LYS A 10 -14.76 -1.86 -11.80
N ARG A 11 -14.04 -1.52 -12.88
CA ARG A 11 -14.53 -1.67 -14.27
C ARG A 11 -14.43 -3.11 -14.78
N CYS A 12 -13.40 -3.86 -14.39
CA CYS A 12 -13.26 -5.25 -14.81
C CYS A 12 -14.29 -6.20 -14.17
N LEU A 13 -14.82 -5.87 -12.98
CA LEU A 13 -15.84 -6.69 -12.29
C LEU A 13 -17.30 -6.36 -12.70
N MET A 14 -17.52 -5.33 -13.51
CA MET A 14 -18.85 -4.93 -14.00
C MET A 14 -19.18 -5.47 -15.41
N PHE A 15 -18.25 -6.19 -16.03
CA PHE A 15 -18.44 -6.86 -17.32
C PHE A 15 -18.16 -8.35 -17.15
N ASN A 16 -19.05 -9.07 -16.48
CA ASN A 16 -19.13 -10.52 -16.65
C ASN A 16 -20.52 -11.01 -16.29
N ASP A 17 -21.49 -10.59 -17.10
CA ASP A 17 -22.74 -11.33 -17.27
C ASP A 17 -23.04 -11.35 -18.77
N LYS A 18 -23.22 -12.58 -19.28
CA LYS A 18 -23.51 -13.02 -20.66
C LYS A 18 -22.32 -13.46 -21.52
N ASP A 19 -22.21 -14.79 -21.61
CA ASP A 19 -21.87 -15.62 -22.78
C ASP A 19 -20.90 -15.02 -23.82
N ASN A 20 -19.62 -15.39 -23.75
CA ASN A 20 -18.92 -16.11 -24.83
C ASN A 20 -17.42 -16.31 -24.54
N ILE A 21 -16.99 -17.55 -24.85
CA ILE A 21 -15.75 -18.00 -25.52
C ILE A 21 -14.40 -17.40 -25.10
N ILE A 22 -13.52 -18.34 -24.77
CA ILE A 22 -12.09 -18.26 -24.43
C ILE A 22 -11.28 -17.50 -25.50
N GLU A 23 -10.49 -16.52 -25.07
CA GLU A 23 -9.20 -16.20 -25.70
C GLU A 23 -8.16 -15.93 -24.59
N GLU A 24 -7.06 -16.68 -24.64
CA GLU A 24 -5.93 -16.60 -23.72
C GLU A 24 -5.21 -15.25 -23.86
N SER A 25 -5.14 -14.47 -22.79
CA SER A 25 -4.21 -13.34 -22.68
C SER A 25 -3.23 -13.58 -21.54
N GLU A 26 -1.97 -13.79 -21.87
CA GLU A 26 -0.84 -13.91 -20.96
C GLU A 26 -0.60 -12.57 -20.23
N ASN A 27 -1.10 -12.44 -19.01
CA ASN A 27 -0.76 -11.31 -18.13
C ASN A 27 -0.17 -11.84 -16.81
N PRO A 28 1.10 -11.53 -16.48
CA PRO A 28 1.78 -12.05 -15.29
C PRO A 28 1.13 -11.63 -13.96
N ALA A 29 0.26 -10.62 -13.96
CA ALA A 29 -0.48 -10.19 -12.77
C ALA A 29 -1.66 -11.13 -12.40
N SER A 30 -2.26 -11.84 -13.36
CA SER A 30 -3.36 -12.79 -13.07
C SER A 30 -2.83 -14.11 -12.48
N MET A 31 -1.64 -14.56 -12.93
CA MET A 31 -0.97 -15.75 -12.40
C MET A 31 -0.55 -15.58 -10.93
N LEU A 32 -0.18 -14.37 -10.52
CA LEU A 32 0.23 -14.06 -9.14
C LEU A 32 -0.95 -14.09 -8.16
N LEU A 33 -2.15 -13.71 -8.63
CA LEU A 33 -3.38 -13.77 -7.83
C LEU A 33 -3.91 -15.21 -7.71
N MET A 34 -3.86 -15.99 -8.80
CA MET A 34 -4.19 -17.42 -8.80
C MET A 34 -3.24 -18.23 -7.91
N GLY A 35 -1.94 -17.91 -7.91
CA GLY A 35 -0.94 -18.58 -7.05
C GLY A 35 -1.16 -18.40 -5.55
N ILE A 36 -1.64 -17.22 -5.13
CA ILE A 36 -1.95 -16.92 -3.71
C ILE A 36 -3.25 -17.62 -3.27
N ILE A 37 -4.23 -17.75 -4.16
CA ILE A 37 -5.50 -18.46 -3.89
C ILE A 37 -5.28 -19.97 -3.81
N GLN A 38 -4.42 -20.55 -4.66
CA GLN A 38 -4.08 -21.98 -4.58
C GLN A 38 -3.20 -22.35 -3.38
N SER A 39 -2.30 -21.47 -2.92
CA SER A 39 -1.44 -21.77 -1.76
C SER A 39 -2.18 -21.72 -0.42
N GLN A 40 -3.29 -20.98 -0.32
CA GLN A 40 -4.12 -20.92 0.89
C GLN A 40 -5.13 -22.08 0.98
N SER A 41 -5.49 -22.73 -0.13
CA SER A 41 -6.39 -23.90 -0.12
C SER A 41 -5.68 -25.23 0.17
N LYS A 42 -4.36 -25.33 -0.06
CA LYS A 42 -3.55 -26.53 0.22
C LYS A 42 -3.01 -26.63 1.65
N GLY A 43 -3.19 -25.61 2.49
CA GLY A 43 -2.70 -25.58 3.88
C GLY A 43 -3.67 -26.06 4.96
N SER A 44 -4.86 -26.59 4.60
CA SER A 44 -5.88 -27.02 5.59
C SER A 44 -6.35 -28.47 5.44
N LYS A 45 -5.68 -29.29 4.63
CA LYS A 45 -5.94 -30.73 4.48
C LYS A 45 -4.64 -31.53 4.51
N GLU A 46 -3.93 -31.49 5.63
CA GLU A 46 -2.89 -32.46 5.95
C GLU A 46 -2.63 -32.39 7.47
N SER A 47 -3.43 -33.13 8.23
CA SER A 47 -3.12 -33.71 9.55
C SER A 47 -4.39 -34.20 10.23
N LYS A 48 -4.80 -35.44 9.92
CA LYS A 48 -5.42 -36.38 10.87
C LYS A 48 -5.56 -37.75 10.19
N GLU A 49 -5.14 -38.78 10.93
CA GLU A 49 -5.06 -40.22 10.63
C GLU A 49 -3.84 -40.63 9.78
N SER A 50 -3.00 -41.61 10.13
CA SER A 50 -3.04 -42.69 11.14
C SER A 50 -1.64 -43.32 11.32
N LEU A 51 -1.36 -43.95 12.47
CA LEU A 51 -0.52 -45.17 12.67
C LEU A 51 -0.60 -45.53 14.18
N THR A 52 -1.57 -46.37 14.57
CA THR A 52 -1.46 -47.80 14.96
C THR A 52 -0.82 -48.08 16.33
N ASP A 53 -1.64 -48.71 17.18
CA ASP A 53 -1.33 -49.31 18.49
C ASP A 53 -0.51 -50.62 18.41
N GLU A 54 0.27 -50.86 19.47
CA GLU A 54 0.44 -52.12 20.21
C GLU A 54 0.35 -51.69 21.69
N THR A 55 -0.44 -52.25 22.63
CA THR A 55 -0.68 -53.64 23.01
C THR A 55 -1.98 -53.80 23.85
N VAL A 56 -2.76 -54.83 23.51
CA VAL A 56 -3.41 -55.87 24.37
C VAL A 56 -4.05 -55.48 25.72
N GLN A 57 -5.39 -55.58 25.84
CA GLN A 57 -6.08 -56.59 26.69
C GLN A 57 -7.63 -56.64 26.48
N GLU A 58 -8.09 -57.81 25.99
CA GLU A 58 -9.33 -58.59 26.24
C GLU A 58 -10.74 -57.95 26.35
N ASN A 59 -11.56 -58.18 25.30
CA ASN A 59 -12.88 -58.89 25.22
C ASN A 59 -14.00 -58.71 26.31
N PRO A 60 -15.30 -59.00 26.00
CA PRO A 60 -16.06 -58.81 24.75
C PRO A 60 -17.60 -58.51 24.88
N ILE A 61 -18.22 -58.16 23.73
CA ILE A 61 -19.59 -58.50 23.23
C ILE A 61 -20.87 -57.93 23.90
N SER A 62 -21.65 -57.14 23.14
CA SER A 62 -22.99 -57.53 22.62
C SER A 62 -23.65 -56.42 21.75
N GLU A 63 -24.44 -56.89 20.78
CA GLU A 63 -25.04 -56.21 19.61
C GLU A 63 -26.32 -55.36 19.87
N PRO A 64 -26.86 -54.65 18.83
CA PRO A 64 -27.73 -53.47 18.93
C PRO A 64 -29.19 -53.67 18.45
N SER A 65 -29.99 -52.59 18.50
CA SER A 65 -31.26 -52.34 17.74
C SER A 65 -31.64 -50.85 17.89
N GLU A 66 -32.40 -50.11 17.07
CA GLU A 66 -32.94 -50.17 15.70
C GLU A 66 -33.63 -48.79 15.41
N ASN A 67 -33.66 -48.36 14.13
CA ASN A 67 -34.67 -47.52 13.43
C ASN A 67 -34.96 -46.06 13.88
N ALA A 68 -35.29 -45.07 13.02
CA ALA A 68 -35.91 -45.08 11.68
C ALA A 68 -35.61 -43.80 10.84
N LEU A 69 -35.94 -43.87 9.55
CA LEU A 69 -35.62 -43.00 8.40
C LEU A 69 -36.92 -42.57 7.67
N GLU A 70 -36.79 -41.69 6.65
CA GLU A 70 -37.69 -41.45 5.48
C GLU A 70 -38.81 -40.37 5.58
N HIS A 71 -39.19 -39.53 4.58
CA HIS A 71 -38.85 -39.40 3.14
C HIS A 71 -39.25 -37.99 2.55
N PHE A 72 -39.15 -37.84 1.22
CA PHE A 72 -38.86 -36.66 0.36
C PHE A 72 -40.03 -36.24 -0.61
N ILE A 73 -40.07 -34.96 -1.07
CA ILE A 73 -40.66 -34.32 -2.32
C ILE A 73 -42.20 -34.19 -2.56
N ALA A 74 -42.71 -32.96 -2.85
CA ALA A 74 -43.31 -32.52 -4.15
C ALA A 74 -44.19 -31.23 -4.12
N ASP A 75 -44.03 -30.44 -5.20
CA ASP A 75 -45.00 -29.61 -5.96
C ASP A 75 -45.36 -28.13 -5.70
N HIS A 76 -45.53 -27.46 -6.86
CA HIS A 76 -45.80 -26.07 -7.19
C HIS A 76 -47.30 -25.79 -7.46
N GLU A 77 -47.62 -24.49 -7.53
CA GLU A 77 -48.76 -23.82 -8.19
C GLU A 77 -50.11 -23.62 -7.46
N SER A 78 -50.38 -22.32 -7.23
CA SER A 78 -51.55 -21.55 -7.70
C SER A 78 -52.68 -21.13 -6.72
N VAL A 79 -53.14 -19.89 -7.00
CA VAL A 79 -54.47 -19.30 -6.84
C VAL A 79 -54.64 -18.11 -5.86
N ILE A 80 -55.02 -17.02 -6.54
CA ILE A 80 -55.41 -15.64 -6.23
C ILE A 80 -56.73 -15.55 -5.42
N LEU A 81 -56.91 -14.42 -4.69
CA LEU A 81 -58.15 -13.64 -4.43
C LEU A 81 -58.62 -13.58 -2.95
N LYS A 82 -58.52 -12.39 -2.33
CA LYS A 82 -59.65 -11.46 -2.08
C LYS A 82 -59.24 -10.28 -1.18
N GLN A 83 -59.40 -9.06 -1.71
CA GLN A 83 -59.76 -7.87 -0.94
C GLN A 83 -61.24 -7.99 -0.51
N ASP A 84 -61.57 -7.56 0.71
CA ASP A 84 -62.56 -6.49 0.95
C ASP A 84 -62.89 -6.32 2.45
N SER A 85 -62.81 -5.06 2.89
CA SER A 85 -63.66 -4.35 3.87
C SER A 85 -63.88 -4.92 5.29
N ILE A 86 -63.70 -4.06 6.31
CA ILE A 86 -64.80 -3.47 7.11
C ILE A 86 -64.21 -2.53 8.19
N GLU A 87 -64.59 -1.26 8.09
CA GLU A 87 -64.59 -0.30 9.20
C GLU A 87 -65.67 -0.66 10.23
N SER A 88 -65.41 -0.29 11.49
CA SER A 88 -66.36 0.02 12.58
C SER A 88 -66.24 -0.87 13.81
N ALA A 89 -65.73 -0.27 14.89
CA ALA A 89 -66.26 -0.41 16.25
C ALA A 89 -65.56 0.61 17.17
N LYS A 90 -66.13 1.81 17.23
CA LYS A 90 -66.08 2.64 18.43
C LYS A 90 -67.02 2.04 19.48
N ASP A 91 -66.67 2.29 20.74
CA ASP A 91 -67.43 2.06 21.97
C ASP A 91 -67.32 0.67 22.61
N ARG A 92 -66.45 0.58 23.63
CA ARG A 92 -66.76 0.00 24.95
C ARG A 92 -65.70 0.41 25.96
N VAL A 93 -66.10 1.26 26.90
CA VAL A 93 -65.41 1.52 28.17
C VAL A 93 -65.66 0.33 29.10
N GLY A 94 -64.61 -0.19 29.72
CA GLY A 94 -64.66 -1.23 30.76
C GLY A 94 -63.33 -1.30 31.50
N SER A 95 -63.35 -0.89 32.76
CA SER A 95 -62.25 -0.83 33.73
C SER A 95 -61.73 -2.22 34.16
N ALA A 96 -60.42 -2.45 34.05
CA ALA A 96 -59.62 -3.47 34.79
C ALA A 96 -58.10 -3.16 34.61
N PRO A 97 -57.19 -3.74 35.43
CA PRO A 97 -56.11 -3.03 36.13
C PRO A 97 -54.87 -2.71 35.27
N GLU A 98 -54.31 -1.52 35.47
CA GLU A 98 -53.04 -1.06 34.89
C GLU A 98 -51.85 -1.60 35.68
N ASP A 99 -51.43 -2.81 35.33
CA ASP A 99 -50.05 -3.27 35.45
C ASP A 99 -49.72 -4.00 34.14
N VAL A 100 -49.49 -3.23 33.09
CA VAL A 100 -49.03 -3.74 31.78
C VAL A 100 -47.71 -3.07 31.47
N ASP A 101 -46.68 -3.90 31.27
CA ASP A 101 -45.36 -3.50 30.79
C ASP A 101 -45.48 -2.50 29.62
N LEU A 102 -45.16 -1.23 29.88
CA LEU A 102 -45.21 -0.11 28.92
C LEU A 102 -44.13 -0.20 27.81
N TRP A 103 -43.62 -1.40 27.52
CA TRP A 103 -42.56 -1.66 26.53
C TRP A 103 -42.93 -2.70 25.47
N ALA A 104 -44.15 -3.23 25.45
CA ALA A 104 -44.59 -4.19 24.44
C ALA A 104 -45.69 -3.59 23.56
N GLY A 105 -45.34 -3.22 22.32
CA GLY A 105 -46.35 -2.90 21.30
C GLY A 105 -45.99 -1.82 20.29
N VAL A 106 -44.89 -1.98 19.56
CA VAL A 106 -44.76 -1.48 18.18
C VAL A 106 -43.91 -2.51 17.45
N ASP A 107 -44.44 -3.09 16.38
CA ASP A 107 -43.74 -4.02 15.52
C ASP A 107 -42.31 -3.52 15.25
N SER A 108 -41.33 -4.31 15.71
CA SER A 108 -39.94 -4.13 15.36
C SER A 108 -39.81 -4.44 13.87
N GLY A 109 -40.01 -3.41 13.06
CA GLY A 109 -39.51 -3.33 11.70
C GLY A 109 -37.99 -3.42 11.76
N SER A 110 -37.49 -4.62 12.01
CA SER A 110 -36.11 -5.03 11.82
C SER A 110 -35.78 -4.66 10.39
N MET A 111 -35.04 -3.56 10.22
CA MET A 111 -34.31 -3.35 8.99
C MET A 111 -33.50 -4.62 8.80
N ASN A 112 -33.90 -5.42 7.82
CA ASN A 112 -33.12 -6.53 7.30
C ASN A 112 -31.73 -5.97 7.01
N ALA A 113 -30.81 -6.16 7.96
CA ALA A 113 -29.41 -5.85 7.80
C ALA A 113 -28.93 -6.78 6.69
N LYS A 114 -29.04 -6.33 5.43
CA LYS A 114 -28.50 -7.04 4.26
C LYS A 114 -27.09 -7.45 4.64
N ARG A 115 -26.89 -8.76 4.82
CA ARG A 115 -25.68 -9.36 5.35
C ARG A 115 -24.52 -8.86 4.50
N LEU A 116 -23.71 -7.97 5.08
CA LEU A 116 -22.60 -7.36 4.37
C LEU A 116 -21.64 -8.45 3.89
N HIS A 117 -21.10 -8.26 2.69
CA HIS A 117 -20.05 -9.14 2.19
C HIS A 117 -18.78 -8.96 3.02
N TRP A 118 -18.11 -10.09 3.30
CA TRP A 118 -16.94 -10.18 4.19
C TRP A 118 -15.79 -9.24 3.78
N TRP A 119 -15.64 -8.94 2.49
CA TRP A 119 -14.58 -8.05 1.99
C TRP A 119 -14.82 -6.57 2.35
N GLU A 120 -16.07 -6.12 2.53
CA GLU A 120 -16.35 -4.73 2.91
C GLU A 120 -15.90 -4.45 4.35
N LYS A 121 -15.97 -5.47 5.22
CA LYS A 121 -15.50 -5.39 6.60
C LYS A 121 -13.97 -5.32 6.72
N LEU A 122 -13.22 -5.76 5.71
CA LEU A 122 -11.74 -5.69 5.71
C LEU A 122 -11.21 -4.26 5.64
N PHE A 123 -11.99 -3.31 5.12
CA PHE A 123 -11.60 -1.90 5.00
C PHE A 123 -12.25 -0.99 6.05
N ALA A 124 -12.96 -1.56 7.02
CA ALA A 124 -13.63 -0.80 8.07
C ALA A 124 -12.60 -0.07 8.96
N LYS A 125 -12.81 1.23 9.16
CA LYS A 125 -11.98 2.05 10.06
C LYS A 125 -12.62 2.06 11.43
N SER A 126 -11.83 1.76 12.46
CA SER A 126 -12.26 1.93 13.85
C SER A 126 -11.90 3.33 14.33
N THR A 127 -12.81 3.96 15.05
CA THR A 127 -12.62 5.26 15.70
C THR A 127 -13.25 5.22 17.08
N ILE A 128 -12.77 6.08 17.97
CA ILE A 128 -13.29 6.23 19.33
C ILE A 128 -13.78 7.65 19.50
N GLY A 129 -15.01 7.82 19.95
CA GLY A 129 -15.49 9.06 20.53
C GLY A 129 -15.44 8.96 22.03
N ILE A 130 -14.91 9.98 22.70
CA ILE A 130 -14.83 10.05 24.16
C ILE A 130 -15.38 11.38 24.64
N GLU A 131 -16.12 11.33 25.73
CA GLU A 131 -16.58 12.50 26.45
C GLU A 131 -16.05 12.46 27.88
N ILE A 132 -15.42 13.55 28.29
CA ILE A 132 -14.80 13.69 29.61
C ILE A 132 -15.57 14.79 30.34
N ASN A 133 -16.55 14.39 31.15
CA ASN A 133 -17.28 15.32 32.02
C ASN A 133 -16.85 15.10 33.48
N PRO A 134 -16.91 16.14 34.33
CA PRO A 134 -16.57 16.02 35.75
C PRO A 134 -17.30 14.89 36.47
N GLY A 135 -18.57 14.60 36.17
CA GLY A 135 -19.32 13.50 36.83
C GLY A 135 -19.29 12.14 36.13
N ILE A 136 -18.93 12.08 34.85
CA ILE A 136 -18.95 10.82 34.08
C ILE A 136 -18.02 10.89 32.86
N ILE A 137 -17.26 9.83 32.66
CA ILE A 137 -16.47 9.62 31.45
C ILE A 137 -17.16 8.54 30.61
N ARG A 138 -17.39 8.84 29.33
CA ARG A 138 -17.98 7.89 28.38
C ARG A 138 -17.15 7.76 27.14
N ALA A 139 -17.12 6.57 26.57
CA ALA A 139 -16.49 6.36 25.27
C ALA A 139 -17.22 5.31 24.45
N ALA A 140 -17.25 5.53 23.14
CA ALA A 140 -17.81 4.62 22.16
C ALA A 140 -16.75 4.28 21.11
N LYS A 141 -16.58 3.00 20.82
CA LYS A 141 -15.79 2.52 19.70
C LYS A 141 -16.71 2.17 18.55
N VAL A 142 -16.52 2.81 17.41
CA VAL A 142 -17.35 2.64 16.21
C VAL A 142 -16.49 2.17 15.06
N LYS A 143 -16.98 1.19 14.30
CA LYS A 143 -16.44 0.82 12.99
C LYS A 143 -17.26 1.49 11.90
N SER A 144 -16.57 2.08 10.93
CA SER A 144 -17.20 2.82 9.83
C SER A 144 -16.70 2.33 8.48
N TRP A 145 -17.61 2.18 7.51
CA TRP A 145 -17.33 1.81 6.13
C TRP A 145 -18.27 2.57 5.18
N GLY A 146 -17.75 3.59 4.51
CA GLY A 146 -18.60 4.53 3.76
C GLY A 146 -19.51 5.31 4.73
N SER A 147 -20.82 5.33 4.46
CA SER A 147 -21.85 5.94 5.30
C SER A 147 -22.40 5.01 6.39
N LYS A 148 -21.97 3.76 6.42
CA LYS A 148 -22.47 2.77 7.38
C LYS A 148 -21.58 2.73 8.62
N HIS A 149 -22.21 2.58 9.77
CA HIS A 149 -21.58 2.57 11.08
C HIS A 149 -22.08 1.37 11.90
N GLU A 150 -21.20 0.83 12.73
CA GLU A 150 -21.51 -0.20 13.72
C GLU A 150 -20.82 0.15 15.02
N VAL A 151 -21.59 0.20 16.10
CA VAL A 151 -21.06 0.34 17.46
C VAL A 151 -20.42 -1.00 17.83
N VAL A 152 -19.15 -0.98 18.19
CA VAL A 152 -18.41 -2.20 18.59
C VAL A 152 -18.49 -2.38 20.09
N GLN A 153 -18.32 -1.30 20.86
CA GLN A 153 -18.25 -1.33 22.31
C GLN A 153 -18.53 0.06 22.88
N LEU A 154 -19.20 0.10 24.03
CA LEU A 154 -19.43 1.28 24.84
C LEU A 154 -18.79 1.06 26.21
N GLU A 155 -18.23 2.11 26.78
CA GLU A 155 -17.66 2.10 28.13
C GLU A 155 -18.06 3.39 28.85
N GLU A 156 -18.40 3.27 30.14
CA GLU A 156 -18.62 4.41 31.00
C GLU A 156 -18.01 4.19 32.38
N VAL A 157 -17.62 5.30 33.01
CA VAL A 157 -17.10 5.33 34.38
C VAL A 157 -17.65 6.57 35.06
N VAL A 158 -18.38 6.36 36.17
CA VAL A 158 -18.85 7.44 37.05
C VAL A 158 -17.65 8.01 37.82
N VAL A 159 -17.60 9.33 37.94
CA VAL A 159 -16.56 10.04 38.67
C VAL A 159 -17.16 10.52 40.00
N GLU A 160 -16.51 10.16 41.09
CA GLU A 160 -16.90 10.60 42.44
C GLU A 160 -16.72 12.11 42.60
N GLU A 161 -17.56 12.75 43.42
CA GLU A 161 -17.56 14.21 43.63
C GLU A 161 -16.18 14.74 44.08
N SER A 162 -15.48 13.99 44.93
CA SER A 162 -14.13 14.32 45.43
C SER A 162 -13.06 14.35 44.33
N HIS A 163 -13.28 13.66 43.21
CA HIS A 163 -12.28 13.44 42.16
C HIS A 163 -12.48 14.34 40.94
N LYS A 164 -13.60 15.08 40.86
CA LYS A 164 -13.99 15.86 39.67
C LYS A 164 -12.96 16.92 39.24
N SER A 165 -12.27 17.52 40.21
CA SER A 165 -11.24 18.55 39.97
C SER A 165 -9.82 17.99 39.90
N ASP A 166 -9.61 16.71 40.17
CA ASP A 166 -8.29 16.10 40.18
C ASP A 166 -7.93 15.58 38.78
N ILE A 167 -7.07 16.32 38.09
CA ILE A 167 -6.64 15.99 36.72
C ILE A 167 -5.90 14.65 36.65
N LEU A 168 -5.17 14.25 37.70
CA LEU A 168 -4.43 12.98 37.72
C LEU A 168 -5.40 11.80 37.80
N ILE A 169 -6.41 11.90 38.66
CA ILE A 169 -7.44 10.86 38.80
C ILE A 169 -8.25 10.78 37.50
N MET A 170 -8.71 11.92 36.96
CA MET A 170 -9.41 11.96 35.67
C MET A 170 -8.59 11.31 34.54
N ALA A 171 -7.28 11.59 34.46
CA ALA A 171 -6.41 10.98 33.48
C ALA A 171 -6.27 9.44 33.65
N GLN A 172 -6.26 8.95 34.89
CA GLN A 172 -6.25 7.52 35.17
C GLN A 172 -7.56 6.85 34.73
N LEU A 173 -8.71 7.45 35.02
CA LEU A 173 -10.02 6.94 34.62
C LEU A 173 -10.16 6.93 33.09
N VAL A 174 -9.74 8.01 32.40
CA VAL A 174 -9.69 8.05 30.93
C VAL A 174 -8.82 6.92 30.37
N LYS A 175 -7.64 6.70 30.95
CA LYS A 175 -6.73 5.62 30.54
C LYS A 175 -7.38 4.25 30.73
N GLN A 176 -8.06 4.01 31.84
CA GLN A 176 -8.78 2.75 32.10
C GLN A 176 -9.87 2.49 31.05
N VAL A 177 -10.71 3.50 30.76
CA VAL A 177 -11.76 3.42 29.73
C VAL A 177 -11.16 3.08 28.36
N LEU A 178 -10.09 3.76 27.96
CA LEU A 178 -9.45 3.52 26.67
C LEU A 178 -8.74 2.16 26.57
N GLN A 179 -8.23 1.64 27.69
CA GLN A 179 -7.68 0.27 27.76
C GLN A 179 -8.76 -0.78 27.55
N LYS A 180 -9.93 -0.64 28.20
CA LYS A 180 -11.08 -1.54 28.01
C LYS A 180 -11.57 -1.55 26.55
N LEU A 181 -11.57 -0.40 25.88
CA LEU A 181 -11.90 -0.26 24.45
C LEU A 181 -10.81 -0.78 23.49
N LYS A 182 -9.64 -1.21 24.00
CA LYS A 182 -8.48 -1.59 23.18
C LYS A 182 -8.15 -0.49 22.16
N ALA A 183 -7.97 0.75 22.65
CA ALA A 183 -7.79 1.95 21.83
C ALA A 183 -6.46 2.03 21.06
N ASN A 184 -5.60 1.01 21.13
CA ASN A 184 -4.29 0.99 20.48
C ASN A 184 -4.39 1.38 19.00
N ASN A 185 -3.65 2.42 18.60
CA ASN A 185 -3.63 2.98 17.25
C ASN A 185 -5.00 3.37 16.68
N THR A 186 -6.02 3.56 17.52
CA THR A 186 -7.36 3.95 17.11
C THR A 186 -7.50 5.48 17.25
N PRO A 187 -7.89 6.22 16.20
CA PRO A 187 -8.12 7.65 16.30
C PRO A 187 -9.21 7.98 17.33
N ILE A 188 -8.91 8.94 18.20
CA ILE A 188 -9.83 9.40 19.25
C ILE A 188 -10.36 10.79 18.87
N THR A 189 -11.67 10.98 18.98
CA THR A 189 -12.34 12.29 18.96
C THR A 189 -12.82 12.57 20.38
N SER A 190 -12.29 13.60 21.03
CA SER A 190 -12.76 14.01 22.36
C SER A 190 -13.79 15.12 22.24
N ILE A 191 -14.86 15.02 23.03
CA ILE A 191 -15.94 15.98 23.14
C ILE A 191 -15.61 16.94 24.28
N ILE A 192 -15.72 18.24 24.00
CA ILE A 192 -15.75 19.32 24.99
C ILE A 192 -17.15 19.91 25.04
N GLY A 193 -17.62 20.24 26.24
CA GLY A 193 -18.96 20.74 26.48
C GLY A 193 -19.00 21.60 27.74
N GLY A 194 -20.21 21.95 28.19
CA GLY A 194 -20.40 22.87 29.30
C GLY A 194 -20.68 24.30 28.84
N SER A 195 -21.00 25.16 29.81
CA SER A 195 -21.33 26.58 29.63
C SER A 195 -20.24 27.40 28.92
N ASP A 196 -19.06 26.80 28.75
CA ASP A 196 -17.89 27.35 28.08
C ASP A 196 -17.90 27.11 26.56
N VAL A 197 -18.99 26.57 26.01
CA VAL A 197 -19.25 26.42 24.58
C VAL A 197 -20.51 27.21 24.20
N ASN A 198 -20.39 28.09 23.21
CA ASN A 198 -21.52 28.82 22.64
C ASN A 198 -21.60 28.62 21.13
N LEU A 199 -22.80 28.44 20.61
CA LEU A 199 -23.06 28.20 19.19
C LEU A 199 -24.17 29.14 18.69
N ARG A 200 -23.90 29.85 17.61
CA ARG A 200 -24.86 30.77 16.98
C ARG A 200 -24.83 30.63 15.47
N LEU A 201 -26.02 30.66 14.86
CA LEU A 201 -26.18 30.76 13.42
C LEU A 201 -26.21 32.23 13.00
N LEU A 202 -25.34 32.62 12.08
CA LEU A 202 -25.29 33.97 11.53
C LEU A 202 -25.53 33.93 10.02
N ARG A 203 -26.29 34.91 9.51
CA ARG A 203 -26.34 35.19 8.08
C ARG A 203 -25.18 36.12 7.73
N MET A 204 -24.43 35.79 6.68
CA MET A 204 -23.26 36.54 6.26
C MET A 204 -23.17 36.63 4.74
N PRO A 205 -22.62 37.71 4.18
CA PRO A 205 -22.38 37.80 2.74
C PRO A 205 -21.41 36.73 2.26
N LYS A 206 -21.55 36.30 1.00
CA LYS A 206 -20.66 35.35 0.34
C LYS A 206 -19.28 35.97 0.11
N VAL A 207 -18.40 35.79 1.10
CA VAL A 207 -17.03 36.30 1.11
C VAL A 207 -16.03 35.16 1.30
N SER A 208 -14.75 35.44 1.11
CA SER A 208 -13.69 34.45 1.29
C SER A 208 -13.61 33.97 2.76
N LYS A 209 -13.07 32.76 2.96
CA LYS A 209 -12.87 32.18 4.31
C LYS A 209 -12.06 33.09 5.26
N LYS A 210 -11.14 33.88 4.71
CA LYS A 210 -10.33 34.84 5.46
C LYS A 210 -11.20 36.01 5.95
N GLU A 211 -12.00 36.58 5.06
CA GLU A 211 -12.93 37.67 5.37
C GLU A 211 -14.01 37.23 6.38
N ILE A 212 -14.52 35.99 6.27
CA ILE A 212 -15.43 35.42 7.30
C ILE A 212 -14.74 35.46 8.66
N HIS A 213 -13.51 34.95 8.75
CA HIS A 213 -12.80 34.87 10.03
C HIS A 213 -12.57 36.26 10.65
N GLU A 214 -12.13 37.24 9.84
CA GLU A 214 -11.92 38.62 10.29
C GLU A 214 -13.23 39.28 10.73
N ALA A 215 -14.31 39.09 9.97
CA ALA A 215 -15.64 39.59 10.30
C ALA A 215 -16.17 38.97 11.60
N LEU A 216 -15.97 37.67 11.82
CA LEU A 216 -16.37 36.99 13.05
C LEU A 216 -15.58 37.48 14.27
N LEU A 217 -14.28 37.71 14.14
CA LEU A 217 -13.46 38.29 15.20
C LEU A 217 -13.94 39.71 15.57
N TRP A 218 -14.30 40.51 14.57
CA TRP A 218 -14.86 41.84 14.78
C TRP A 218 -16.24 41.80 15.43
N LYS A 219 -17.16 40.97 14.90
CA LYS A 219 -18.51 40.79 15.44
C LYS A 219 -18.48 40.26 16.87
N ASN A 220 -17.57 39.34 17.20
CA ASN A 220 -17.45 38.86 18.56
C ASN A 220 -17.09 39.97 19.55
N LYS A 221 -16.15 40.86 19.18
CA LYS A 221 -15.71 41.97 20.05
C LYS A 221 -16.79 43.05 20.24
N LYS A 222 -17.71 43.21 19.29
CA LYS A 222 -18.65 44.34 19.27
C LYS A 222 -20.12 43.98 19.50
N GLU A 223 -20.52 42.77 19.18
CA GLU A 223 -21.94 42.38 19.08
C GLU A 223 -22.21 41.05 19.78
N LEU A 224 -21.44 40.00 19.48
CA LEU A 224 -21.79 38.66 19.93
C LEU A 224 -21.41 38.41 21.39
N HIS A 225 -20.27 38.99 21.83
CA HIS A 225 -19.87 38.99 23.24
C HIS A 225 -19.94 37.58 23.86
N PHE A 226 -19.44 36.56 23.13
CA PHE A 226 -19.62 35.16 23.52
C PHE A 226 -19.13 34.88 24.94
N PHE A 227 -17.97 35.45 25.29
CA PHE A 227 -17.42 35.49 26.63
C PHE A 227 -16.80 36.87 26.84
N ASN A 228 -17.40 37.69 27.70
CA ASN A 228 -17.04 39.10 27.84
C ASN A 228 -15.58 39.32 28.30
N ASP A 229 -14.97 38.35 29.00
CA ASP A 229 -13.68 38.53 29.68
C ASP A 229 -12.75 37.29 29.63
N ALA A 230 -12.95 36.38 28.68
CA ALA A 230 -12.16 35.14 28.59
C ALA A 230 -11.53 34.92 27.21
N PRO A 231 -10.27 34.44 27.15
CA PRO A 231 -9.67 33.98 25.90
C PRO A 231 -10.56 32.95 25.22
N THR A 232 -10.95 33.24 23.98
CA THR A 232 -11.96 32.48 23.24
C THR A 232 -11.40 32.01 21.91
N VAL A 233 -11.55 30.72 21.62
CA VAL A 233 -11.24 30.12 20.34
C VAL A 233 -12.52 30.06 19.50
N LEU A 234 -12.50 30.71 18.34
CA LEU A 234 -13.61 30.70 17.38
C LEU A 234 -13.34 29.69 16.26
N HIS A 235 -14.36 28.92 15.92
CA HIS A 235 -14.42 28.15 14.69
C HIS A 235 -15.76 28.42 14.01
N TYR A 236 -15.85 28.10 12.73
CA TYR A 236 -17.12 28.21 12.01
C TYR A 236 -17.31 27.05 11.02
N ILE A 237 -18.57 26.81 10.68
CA ILE A 237 -19.00 25.88 9.63
C ILE A 237 -19.91 26.67 8.69
N ILE A 238 -19.60 26.66 7.40
CA ILE A 238 -20.45 27.28 6.37
C ILE A 238 -21.56 26.27 6.05
N LEU A 239 -22.81 26.71 6.12
CA LEU A 239 -24.01 25.96 5.78
C LEU A 239 -24.58 26.54 4.48
N ASP A 240 -24.60 25.74 3.42
CA ASP A 240 -25.17 26.13 2.13
C ASP A 240 -26.66 25.75 2.11
N GLU A 241 -27.53 26.68 2.50
CA GLU A 241 -28.97 26.42 2.57
C GLU A 241 -29.83 27.57 1.99
N ASP A 242 -29.26 28.39 1.11
CA ASP A 242 -30.05 29.33 0.30
C ASP A 242 -29.94 28.93 -1.18
N GLN A 243 -30.90 28.10 -1.64
CA GLN A 243 -31.06 27.73 -3.05
C GLN A 243 -31.74 28.85 -3.87
N SER A 244 -31.96 30.03 -3.28
CA SER A 244 -32.51 31.16 -4.03
C SER A 244 -31.51 31.64 -5.10
N PRO A 245 -31.90 31.79 -6.37
CA PRO A 245 -31.03 32.20 -7.48
C PRO A 245 -30.30 33.55 -7.27
N ASN A 246 -30.72 34.35 -6.28
CA ASN A 246 -30.18 35.68 -5.95
C ASN A 246 -29.48 35.76 -4.57
N ALA A 247 -29.24 34.64 -3.87
CA ALA A 247 -28.69 34.69 -2.52
C ALA A 247 -27.18 35.00 -2.53
N ASN A 248 -26.82 36.26 -2.28
CA ASN A 248 -25.45 36.72 -2.06
C ASN A 248 -24.98 36.49 -0.59
N GLU A 249 -25.69 35.67 0.17
CA GLU A 249 -25.43 35.36 1.58
C GLU A 249 -25.39 33.84 1.79
N PHE A 250 -24.65 33.39 2.80
CA PHE A 250 -24.69 32.03 3.33
C PHE A 250 -25.01 32.07 4.83
N TYR A 251 -25.40 30.92 5.36
CA TYR A 251 -25.49 30.71 6.79
C TYR A 251 -24.14 30.22 7.33
N VAL A 252 -23.71 30.78 8.46
CA VAL A 252 -22.49 30.37 9.15
C VAL A 252 -22.84 29.96 10.56
N LEU A 253 -22.56 28.72 10.90
CA LEU A 253 -22.60 28.24 12.27
C LEU A 253 -21.29 28.64 12.94
N VAL A 254 -21.34 29.58 13.87
CA VAL A 254 -20.20 30.07 14.63
C VAL A 254 -20.17 29.36 15.97
N ILE A 255 -19.00 28.83 16.31
CA ILE A 255 -18.76 28.13 17.55
C ILE A 255 -17.65 28.85 18.30
N ALA A 256 -17.96 29.26 19.53
CA ALA A 256 -17.03 29.88 20.45
C ALA A 256 -16.77 28.95 21.64
N VAL A 257 -15.51 28.74 21.98
CA VAL A 257 -15.10 27.91 23.11
C VAL A 257 -14.06 28.63 23.94
N LYS A 258 -14.19 28.63 25.27
CA LYS A 258 -13.12 29.16 26.14
C LYS A 258 -11.84 28.35 25.97
N GLU A 259 -10.70 29.03 25.86
CA GLU A 259 -9.41 28.38 25.66
C GLU A 259 -9.02 27.47 26.84
N GLU A 260 -9.46 27.81 28.05
CA GLU A 260 -9.25 27.03 29.27
C GLU A 260 -9.86 25.63 29.20
N LEU A 261 -11.08 25.49 28.66
CA LEU A 261 -11.74 24.20 28.47
C LEU A 261 -10.93 23.29 27.54
N ILE A 262 -10.38 23.85 26.46
CA ILE A 262 -9.52 23.12 25.52
C ILE A 262 -8.23 22.66 26.22
N LYS A 263 -7.60 23.55 27.00
CA LYS A 263 -6.36 23.25 27.73
C LYS A 263 -6.57 22.14 28.75
N SER A 264 -7.59 22.26 29.59
CA SER A 264 -7.91 21.27 30.63
C SER A 264 -8.17 19.88 30.03
N ASN A 265 -8.98 19.80 28.96
CA ASN A 265 -9.26 18.52 28.29
C ASN A 265 -7.98 17.88 27.69
N LEU A 266 -7.12 18.70 27.08
CA LEU A 266 -5.84 18.23 26.55
C LEU A 266 -4.87 17.79 27.65
N GLU A 267 -4.86 18.47 28.78
CA GLU A 267 -4.00 18.12 29.92
C GLU A 267 -4.36 16.73 30.50
N ILE A 268 -5.66 16.45 30.64
CA ILE A 268 -6.17 15.12 31.02
C ILE A 268 -5.72 14.07 30.00
N ALA A 269 -5.89 14.36 28.71
CA ALA A 269 -5.54 13.44 27.63
C ALA A 269 -4.02 13.17 27.53
N GLU A 270 -3.19 14.20 27.72
CA GLU A 270 -1.73 14.09 27.74
C GLU A 270 -1.26 13.22 28.91
N ARG A 271 -1.80 13.43 30.12
CA ARG A 271 -1.50 12.58 31.30
C ARG A 271 -1.99 11.15 31.13
N ALA A 272 -3.12 10.94 30.43
CA ALA A 272 -3.62 9.62 30.07
C ALA A 272 -2.77 8.93 28.98
N LYS A 273 -1.79 9.64 28.38
CA LYS A 273 -1.02 9.23 27.20
C LYS A 273 -1.90 8.90 25.98
N ALA A 274 -3.01 9.61 25.85
CA ALA A 274 -4.07 9.36 24.88
C ALA A 274 -4.49 10.65 24.17
N LEU A 275 -3.54 11.28 23.46
CA LEU A 275 -3.80 12.50 22.70
C LEU A 275 -4.91 12.30 21.65
N PRO A 276 -6.00 13.08 21.70
CA PRO A 276 -7.08 12.99 20.73
C PRO A 276 -6.62 13.49 19.35
N SER A 277 -7.11 12.84 18.31
CA SER A 277 -6.92 13.27 16.92
C SER A 277 -7.77 14.49 16.54
N LYS A 278 -8.88 14.70 17.28
CA LYS A 278 -9.86 15.76 17.06
C LYS A 278 -10.50 16.17 18.39
N LEU A 279 -10.72 17.47 18.55
CA LEU A 279 -11.58 18.02 19.60
C LEU A 279 -12.84 18.60 18.95
N THR A 280 -14.00 18.12 19.35
CA THR A 280 -15.33 18.54 18.87
C THR A 280 -16.20 18.98 20.04
N ILE A 281 -17.35 19.60 19.76
CA ILE A 281 -18.35 19.94 20.78
C ILE A 281 -19.55 19.00 20.74
N ARG A 282 -20.28 18.90 21.86
CA ARG A 282 -21.47 18.03 22.00
C ARG A 282 -22.51 18.26 20.88
N PRO A 283 -23.02 19.47 20.59
CA PRO A 283 -24.02 19.68 19.53
C PRO A 283 -23.60 19.18 18.14
N ILE A 284 -22.29 19.23 17.84
CA ILE A 284 -21.76 18.74 16.57
C ILE A 284 -21.68 17.21 16.57
N ALA A 285 -21.30 16.60 17.69
CA ALA A 285 -21.36 15.15 17.84
C ALA A 285 -22.80 14.64 17.67
N GLN A 286 -23.77 15.29 18.31
CA GLN A 286 -25.20 15.03 18.16
C GLN A 286 -25.65 15.17 16.71
N TRP A 287 -25.24 16.25 16.03
CA TRP A 287 -25.55 16.47 14.63
C TRP A 287 -25.02 15.35 13.71
N ASN A 288 -23.81 14.84 13.97
CA ASN A 288 -23.27 13.73 13.19
C ASN A 288 -24.08 12.44 13.37
N PHE A 289 -24.64 12.23 14.55
CA PHE A 289 -25.55 11.12 14.82
C PHE A 289 -26.90 11.32 14.12
N MET A 290 -27.55 12.48 14.32
CA MET A 290 -28.85 12.80 13.73
C MET A 290 -28.86 12.66 12.20
N LYS A 291 -27.72 12.92 11.55
CA LYS A 291 -27.54 12.69 10.10
C LYS A 291 -27.77 11.26 9.62
N GLN A 292 -27.69 10.27 10.52
CA GLN A 292 -27.92 8.86 10.19
C GLN A 292 -29.38 8.45 10.35
N ILE A 293 -30.20 9.27 11.01
CA ILE A 293 -31.62 8.98 11.14
C ILE A 293 -32.27 9.30 9.79
N PRO A 294 -32.95 8.33 9.16
CA PRO A 294 -33.64 8.55 7.89
C PRO A 294 -34.81 9.54 8.07
N ASP A 295 -35.22 10.16 6.96
CA ASP A 295 -36.47 10.94 6.84
C ASP A 295 -36.63 12.10 7.86
N GLN A 296 -35.51 12.74 8.23
CA GLN A 296 -35.47 13.95 9.08
C GLN A 296 -35.78 15.23 8.29
N GLU A 297 -36.93 15.30 7.62
CA GLU A 297 -37.43 16.54 7.03
C GLU A 297 -38.12 17.40 8.11
N GLY A 298 -38.09 18.73 7.92
CA GLY A 298 -38.74 19.67 8.84
C GLY A 298 -37.87 20.12 10.02
N ASN A 299 -38.50 20.62 11.08
CA ASN A 299 -37.85 21.11 12.29
C ASN A 299 -37.86 20.03 13.38
N SER A 300 -36.67 19.60 13.79
CA SER A 300 -36.51 18.62 14.86
C SER A 300 -35.86 19.25 16.10
N LEU A 301 -36.32 18.85 17.28
CA LEU A 301 -35.70 19.18 18.56
C LEU A 301 -35.15 17.91 19.20
N LEU A 302 -33.91 17.96 19.65
CA LEU A 302 -33.35 16.95 20.54
C LEU A 302 -33.23 17.52 21.95
N ILE A 303 -33.86 16.84 22.91
CA ILE A 303 -33.77 17.12 24.35
C ILE A 303 -32.91 16.03 24.99
N ASP A 304 -31.69 16.37 25.39
CA ASP A 304 -30.76 15.49 26.09
C ASP A 304 -30.68 15.87 27.57
N VAL A 305 -31.24 15.04 28.45
CA VAL A 305 -31.22 15.30 29.90
C VAL A 305 -30.09 14.49 30.55
N GLY A 306 -28.94 15.15 30.67
CA GLY A 306 -27.71 14.62 31.25
C GLY A 306 -27.73 14.52 32.78
N PHE A 307 -26.56 14.24 33.35
CA PHE A 307 -26.38 14.14 34.80
C PHE A 307 -26.30 15.52 35.46
N GLU A 308 -25.45 16.44 34.99
CA GLU A 308 -25.28 17.77 35.60
C GLU A 308 -26.08 18.86 34.88
N SER A 309 -26.23 18.74 33.58
CA SER A 309 -26.92 19.70 32.72
C SER A 309 -27.74 18.98 31.64
N SER A 310 -28.62 19.73 30.99
CA SER A 310 -29.43 19.27 29.87
C SER A 310 -29.09 20.08 28.62
N HIS A 311 -29.23 19.48 27.44
CA HIS A 311 -28.88 20.11 26.17
C HIS A 311 -30.08 20.07 25.24
N LEU A 312 -30.35 21.21 24.62
CA LEU A 312 -31.33 21.35 23.57
C LEU A 312 -30.61 21.61 22.27
N THR A 313 -30.89 20.79 21.26
CA THR A 313 -30.29 20.95 19.94
C THR A 313 -31.38 20.98 18.89
N PHE A 314 -31.40 22.05 18.11
CA PHE A 314 -32.44 22.36 17.14
C PHE A 314 -31.92 22.15 15.73
N TYR A 315 -32.69 21.42 14.94
CA TYR A 315 -32.37 21.07 13.56
C TYR A 315 -33.46 21.55 12.61
N ARG A 316 -33.07 21.89 11.39
CA ARG A 316 -33.98 22.13 10.27
C ARG A 316 -33.46 21.35 9.07
N ASN A 317 -34.27 20.46 8.51
CA ASN A 317 -33.87 19.58 7.40
C ASN A 317 -32.52 18.89 7.66
N ASN A 318 -32.37 18.35 8.87
CA ASN A 318 -31.15 17.70 9.33
C ASN A 318 -29.90 18.61 9.37
N THR A 319 -30.07 19.93 9.35
CA THR A 319 -29.02 20.94 9.54
C THR A 319 -29.11 21.53 10.95
N LEU A 320 -28.00 21.57 11.68
CA LEU A 320 -27.93 22.17 13.02
C LEU A 320 -28.10 23.70 12.96
N GLN A 321 -29.11 24.21 13.66
CA GLN A 321 -29.48 25.64 13.65
C GLN A 321 -29.11 26.34 14.97
N PHE A 322 -29.41 25.71 16.11
CA PHE A 322 -29.20 26.28 17.42
C PHE A 322 -28.94 25.18 18.44
N ALA A 323 -28.16 25.49 19.47
CA ALA A 323 -27.95 24.59 20.60
C ALA A 323 -27.80 25.41 21.88
N ARG A 324 -28.38 24.92 22.98
CA ARG A 324 -28.33 25.56 24.29
C ARG A 324 -28.16 24.52 25.37
N GLU A 325 -27.31 24.82 26.33
CA GLU A 325 -27.20 24.07 27.58
C GLU A 325 -28.05 24.73 28.66
N LEU A 326 -28.73 23.89 29.44
CA LEU A 326 -29.56 24.25 30.58
C LEU A 326 -28.86 23.78 31.86
N PRO A 327 -28.74 24.63 32.89
CA PRO A 327 -28.06 24.31 34.15
C PRO A 327 -28.97 23.49 35.09
N VAL A 328 -29.60 22.45 34.54
CA VAL A 328 -30.46 21.49 35.25
C VAL A 328 -30.24 20.11 34.65
N GLY A 329 -30.06 19.11 35.49
CA GLY A 329 -29.80 17.72 35.10
C GLY A 329 -30.22 16.74 36.18
N GLY A 330 -29.99 15.45 35.95
CA GLY A 330 -30.40 14.36 36.83
C GLY A 330 -29.89 14.45 38.28
N ASN A 331 -28.73 15.07 38.51
CA ASN A 331 -28.13 15.27 39.83
C ASN A 331 -28.90 16.27 40.70
N HIS A 332 -29.61 17.22 40.09
CA HIS A 332 -30.39 18.22 40.80
C HIS A 332 -31.58 17.58 41.51
N PHE A 333 -32.17 16.55 40.90
CA PHE A 333 -33.21 15.74 41.54
C PHE A 333 -32.66 14.99 42.77
N THR A 334 -31.49 14.38 42.67
CA THR A 334 -30.82 13.70 43.80
C THR A 334 -30.52 14.70 44.93
N LYS A 335 -29.94 15.86 44.59
CA LYS A 335 -29.63 16.92 45.57
C LYS A 335 -30.87 17.50 46.25
N ALA A 336 -32.01 17.54 45.55
CA ALA A 336 -33.27 17.98 46.14
C ALA A 336 -33.76 16.98 47.21
N LEU A 337 -33.61 15.68 46.97
CA LEU A 337 -33.95 14.64 47.95
C LEU A 337 -32.99 14.60 49.15
N MET A 338 -31.75 15.07 48.99
CA MET A 338 -30.78 15.16 50.10
C MET A 338 -31.05 16.34 51.06
N GLN A 339 -31.99 17.23 50.74
CA GLN A 339 -32.42 18.25 51.71
C GLN A 339 -33.21 17.60 52.86
N THR A 340 -33.31 18.28 53.99
CA THR A 340 -34.06 17.77 55.14
C THR A 340 -35.55 17.64 54.80
N ILE A 341 -36.09 16.43 54.95
CA ILE A 341 -37.52 16.12 54.78
C ILE A 341 -38.12 15.97 56.18
N PHE A 342 -39.24 16.65 56.45
CA PHE A 342 -39.95 16.59 57.72
C PHE A 342 -41.27 15.86 57.55
N VAL A 343 -41.47 14.76 58.28
CA VAL A 343 -42.71 13.97 58.26
C VAL A 343 -43.06 13.61 59.70
N ASP A 344 -44.24 14.02 60.16
CA ASP A 344 -44.76 13.67 61.50
C ASP A 344 -43.72 13.86 62.64
N ASP A 345 -43.08 15.03 62.69
CA ASP A 345 -42.00 15.41 63.62
C ASP A 345 -40.68 14.63 63.50
N ILE A 346 -40.53 13.78 62.47
CA ILE A 346 -39.30 13.06 62.14
C ILE A 346 -38.57 13.81 61.02
N SER A 347 -37.28 14.07 61.23
CA SER A 347 -36.39 14.61 60.20
C SER A 347 -35.61 13.49 59.50
N TYR A 348 -35.70 13.46 58.18
CA TYR A 348 -34.93 12.56 57.33
C TYR A 348 -33.83 13.35 56.63
N LEU A 349 -32.60 12.84 56.72
CA LEU A 349 -31.46 13.31 55.96
C LEU A 349 -30.91 12.15 55.14
N LEU A 350 -31.17 12.17 53.84
CA LEU A 350 -30.77 11.10 52.93
C LEU A 350 -29.32 11.29 52.49
N SER A 351 -28.54 10.21 52.50
CA SER A 351 -27.27 10.14 51.79
C SER A 351 -27.50 10.19 50.27
N TRP A 352 -26.42 10.44 49.52
CA TRP A 352 -26.49 10.44 48.05
C TRP A 352 -27.02 9.11 47.49
N ASP A 353 -26.53 7.98 48.00
CA ASP A 353 -26.91 6.66 47.49
C ASP A 353 -28.38 6.33 47.79
N GLU A 354 -28.87 6.70 48.97
CA GLU A 354 -30.29 6.55 49.33
C GLU A 354 -31.18 7.43 48.45
N ALA A 355 -30.82 8.70 48.27
CA ALA A 355 -31.53 9.64 47.41
C ALA A 355 -31.54 9.16 45.95
N GLU A 356 -30.42 8.64 45.45
CA GLU A 356 -30.31 8.12 44.10
C GLU A 356 -31.13 6.84 43.90
N SER A 357 -31.18 5.95 44.91
CA SER A 357 -32.04 4.76 44.89
C SER A 357 -33.52 5.16 44.84
N ILE A 358 -33.96 6.02 45.77
CA ILE A 358 -35.34 6.55 45.82
C ILE A 358 -35.73 7.16 44.48
N LYS A 359 -34.86 8.01 43.90
CA LYS A 359 -35.08 8.63 42.60
C LYS A 359 -35.27 7.59 41.48
N LYS A 360 -34.45 6.54 41.43
CA LYS A 360 -34.51 5.49 40.40
C LYS A 360 -35.75 4.60 40.56
N ASP A 361 -36.09 4.28 41.81
CA ASP A 361 -37.16 3.34 42.13
C ASP A 361 -38.54 3.98 41.95
N ILE A 362 -38.73 5.20 42.42
CA ILE A 362 -40.05 5.87 42.49
C ILE A 362 -40.27 6.84 41.31
N GLY A 363 -39.20 7.49 40.84
CA GLY A 363 -39.26 8.53 39.80
C GLY A 363 -39.89 9.83 40.28
N LEU A 364 -40.75 10.45 39.46
CA LEU A 364 -41.51 11.65 39.81
C LEU A 364 -42.93 11.28 40.27
N PRO A 365 -43.24 11.34 41.58
CA PRO A 365 -44.57 10.97 42.07
C PRO A 365 -45.53 12.17 42.07
N PHE A 366 -45.74 12.82 40.93
CA PHE A 366 -46.56 14.05 40.85
C PHE A 366 -48.08 13.80 40.74
N GLU A 367 -48.48 12.55 40.50
CA GLU A 367 -49.86 12.05 40.57
C GLU A 367 -50.17 11.58 42.00
N PRO A 368 -51.45 11.31 42.37
CA PRO A 368 -51.80 10.86 43.72
C PRO A 368 -51.35 9.40 43.95
N LEU A 369 -50.05 9.20 43.95
CA LEU A 369 -49.40 7.94 44.28
C LEU A 369 -49.32 7.87 45.81
N SER A 370 -50.07 6.93 46.35
CA SER A 370 -50.01 6.59 47.76
C SER A 370 -48.91 5.57 47.98
N GLY A 371 -48.01 5.82 48.92
CA GLY A 371 -46.91 4.93 49.22
C GLY A 371 -45.83 5.61 50.04
N THR A 372 -44.93 4.80 50.56
CA THR A 372 -43.77 5.25 51.33
C THR A 372 -42.50 4.63 50.78
N THR A 373 -41.37 5.33 50.95
CA THR A 373 -40.05 4.75 50.72
C THR A 373 -39.76 3.66 51.78
N PRO A 374 -38.74 2.81 51.57
CA PRO A 374 -38.27 1.88 52.62
C PRO A 374 -37.92 2.57 53.94
N GLN A 375 -37.53 3.85 53.89
CA GLN A 375 -37.22 4.70 55.03
C GLN A 375 -38.48 5.29 55.71
N GLY A 376 -39.67 5.03 55.17
CA GLY A 376 -40.95 5.53 55.70
C GLY A 376 -41.37 6.90 55.17
N ILE A 377 -40.67 7.46 54.19
CA ILE A 377 -40.96 8.80 53.66
C ILE A 377 -42.14 8.71 52.69
N PRO A 378 -43.24 9.47 52.87
CA PRO A 378 -44.36 9.46 51.94
C PRO A 378 -43.97 9.95 50.55
N TYR A 379 -44.55 9.35 49.51
CA TYR A 379 -44.30 9.77 48.13
C TYR A 379 -44.72 11.22 47.84
N SER A 380 -45.69 11.75 48.58
CA SER A 380 -46.05 13.18 48.52
C SER A 380 -44.88 14.09 48.88
N GLU A 381 -44.07 13.71 49.87
CA GLU A 381 -42.89 14.49 50.27
C GLU A 381 -41.80 14.41 49.21
N ILE A 382 -41.57 13.21 48.65
CA ILE A 382 -40.68 13.03 47.49
C ILE A 382 -41.12 13.94 46.31
N ALA A 383 -42.43 14.04 46.07
CA ALA A 383 -43.01 14.91 45.05
C ALA A 383 -42.72 16.39 45.32
N VAL A 384 -42.92 16.84 46.55
CA VAL A 384 -42.65 18.23 46.98
C VAL A 384 -41.19 18.59 46.75
N MET A 385 -40.26 17.68 47.07
CA MET A 385 -38.83 17.93 46.89
C MET A 385 -38.42 17.99 45.42
N MET A 386 -38.95 17.09 44.57
CA MET A 386 -38.52 16.97 43.18
C MET A 386 -39.23 17.93 42.22
N ARG A 387 -40.43 18.41 42.56
CA ARG A 387 -41.26 19.28 41.69
C ARG A 387 -40.57 20.57 41.26
N PRO A 388 -39.91 21.35 42.14
CA PRO A 388 -39.22 22.57 41.72
C PRO A 388 -38.12 22.31 40.68
N VAL A 389 -37.44 21.16 40.74
CA VAL A 389 -36.41 20.78 39.77
C VAL A 389 -37.04 20.46 38.41
N ALA A 390 -38.15 19.72 38.40
CA ALA A 390 -38.89 19.40 37.18
C ALA A 390 -39.47 20.67 36.52
N GLU A 391 -40.08 21.56 37.30
CA GLU A 391 -40.62 22.84 36.83
C GLU A 391 -39.52 23.75 36.28
N LYS A 392 -38.36 23.82 36.95
CA LYS A 392 -37.20 24.55 36.45
C LYS A 392 -36.72 24.01 35.09
N LEU A 393 -36.62 22.68 34.95
CA LEU A 393 -36.26 22.06 33.68
C LEU A 393 -37.27 22.40 32.57
N ALA A 394 -38.57 22.25 32.85
CA ALA A 394 -39.63 22.58 31.90
C ALA A 394 -39.61 24.06 31.50
N SER A 395 -39.45 24.97 32.47
CA SER A 395 -39.37 26.41 32.21
C SER A 395 -38.18 26.77 31.32
N GLU A 396 -36.99 26.21 31.59
CA GLU A 396 -35.79 26.43 30.77
C GLU A 396 -35.95 25.88 29.34
N ILE A 397 -36.65 24.75 29.20
CA ILE A 397 -37.01 24.20 27.88
C ILE A 397 -37.94 25.15 27.13
N LEU A 398 -39.05 25.56 27.76
CA LEU A 398 -40.04 26.47 27.15
C LEU A 398 -39.40 27.79 26.73
N MET A 399 -38.59 28.42 27.59
CA MET A 399 -37.86 29.65 27.25
C MET A 399 -36.93 29.47 26.05
N SER A 400 -36.31 28.30 25.90
CA SER A 400 -35.43 27.99 24.78
C SER A 400 -36.21 27.74 23.49
N LEU A 401 -37.39 27.11 23.59
CA LEU A 401 -38.31 26.94 22.48
C LEU A 401 -38.81 28.30 21.97
N ASP A 402 -39.24 29.18 22.87
CA ASP A 402 -39.74 30.51 22.52
C ASP A 402 -38.65 31.35 21.85
N TYR A 403 -37.44 31.37 22.43
CA TYR A 403 -36.28 32.01 21.81
C TYR A 403 -36.02 31.49 20.39
N TYR A 404 -36.09 30.17 20.18
CA TYR A 404 -35.87 29.58 18.86
C TYR A 404 -36.98 29.96 17.87
N LYS A 405 -38.26 29.85 18.27
CA LYS A 405 -39.41 30.22 17.44
C LYS A 405 -39.33 31.67 16.96
N GLU A 406 -39.03 32.60 17.87
CA GLU A 406 -38.92 34.03 17.58
C GLU A 406 -37.75 34.35 16.65
N ASN A 407 -36.54 33.85 16.96
CA ASN A 407 -35.33 34.22 16.19
C ASN A 407 -35.21 33.49 14.85
N PHE A 408 -35.76 32.29 14.73
CA PHE A 408 -35.63 31.44 13.54
C PHE A 408 -36.91 31.36 12.70
N LYS A 409 -37.97 32.10 13.10
CA LYS A 409 -39.28 32.16 12.44
C LYS A 409 -39.89 30.78 12.21
N VAL A 410 -39.82 29.93 13.24
CA VAL A 410 -40.36 28.56 13.22
C VAL A 410 -41.71 28.54 13.91
N THR A 411 -42.71 27.94 13.28
CA THR A 411 -44.08 27.87 13.80
C THR A 411 -44.35 26.58 14.58
N ALA A 412 -43.75 25.46 14.16
CA ALA A 412 -43.94 24.15 14.78
C ALA A 412 -42.68 23.27 14.68
N TYR A 413 -42.60 22.28 15.56
CA TYR A 413 -41.63 21.18 15.48
C TYR A 413 -42.33 19.95 14.96
N ASP A 414 -41.72 19.29 13.99
CA ASP A 414 -42.24 18.07 13.38
C ASP A 414 -41.86 16.85 14.24
N ASN A 415 -40.68 16.89 14.86
CA ASN A 415 -40.18 15.80 15.70
C ASN A 415 -39.50 16.34 16.96
N VAL A 416 -39.89 15.82 18.13
CA VAL A 416 -39.20 16.08 19.40
C VAL A 416 -38.62 14.76 19.92
N TYR A 417 -37.29 14.69 20.00
CA TYR A 417 -36.55 13.54 20.47
C TYR A 417 -36.08 13.72 21.90
N PHE A 418 -36.04 12.62 22.65
CA PHE A 418 -35.59 12.59 24.04
C PHE A 418 -34.47 11.58 24.23
N THR A 419 -33.38 12.03 24.84
CA THR A 419 -32.18 11.23 25.12
C THR A 419 -31.51 11.65 26.44
N GLY A 420 -30.42 10.98 26.79
CA GLY A 420 -29.65 11.23 28.01
C GLY A 420 -29.95 10.23 29.12
N ASN A 421 -29.23 10.35 30.24
CA ASN A 421 -29.38 9.43 31.38
C ASN A 421 -30.75 9.54 32.04
N SER A 422 -31.25 10.76 32.15
CA SER A 422 -32.41 11.05 32.98
C SER A 422 -33.72 10.69 32.28
N ILE A 423 -33.68 10.20 31.02
CA ILE A 423 -34.87 9.60 30.38
C ILE A 423 -35.40 8.40 31.15
N ARG A 424 -34.54 7.75 31.97
CA ARG A 424 -34.91 6.63 32.85
C ARG A 424 -35.68 7.09 34.09
N LEU A 425 -35.73 8.40 34.36
CA LEU A 425 -36.51 8.92 35.47
C LEU A 425 -38.00 8.72 35.17
N LYS A 426 -38.63 7.80 35.91
CA LYS A 426 -40.04 7.44 35.69
C LYS A 426 -40.91 8.70 35.75
N ARG A 427 -41.81 8.83 34.78
CA ARG A 427 -42.76 9.95 34.63
C ARG A 427 -42.15 11.32 34.26
N LEU A 428 -40.84 11.42 33.99
CA LEU A 428 -40.25 12.66 33.46
C LEU A 428 -40.75 12.99 32.05
N LYS A 429 -40.78 11.99 31.16
CA LYS A 429 -41.30 12.13 29.80
C LYS A 429 -42.73 12.69 29.75
N PRO A 430 -43.74 12.06 30.38
CA PRO A 430 -45.11 12.58 30.34
C PRO A 430 -45.25 13.95 31.01
N PHE A 431 -44.46 14.24 32.05
CA PHE A 431 -44.40 15.59 32.64
C PHE A 431 -43.93 16.64 31.62
N LEU A 432 -42.85 16.35 30.88
CA LEU A 432 -42.34 17.24 29.83
C LEU A 432 -43.29 17.34 28.62
N GLU A 433 -43.94 16.24 28.23
CA GLU A 433 -44.98 16.24 27.17
C GLU A 433 -46.13 17.18 27.54
N SER A 434 -46.60 17.11 28.79
CA SER A 434 -47.64 18.00 29.30
C SER A 434 -47.20 19.47 29.32
N ALA A 435 -45.93 19.74 29.66
CA ALA A 435 -45.41 21.10 29.72
C ALA A 435 -45.18 21.70 28.33
N ILE A 436 -44.64 20.92 27.39
CA ILE A 436 -44.31 21.36 26.02
C ILE A 436 -45.55 21.39 25.13
N GLY A 437 -46.57 20.58 25.45
CA GLY A 437 -47.80 20.49 24.66
C GLY A 437 -47.65 19.72 23.35
N GLN A 438 -46.62 18.88 23.23
CA GLN A 438 -46.37 18.04 22.05
C GLN A 438 -45.82 16.66 22.45
N PRO A 439 -46.05 15.61 21.65
CA PRO A 439 -45.46 14.30 21.87
C PRO A 439 -43.94 14.35 21.84
N ILE A 440 -43.31 13.61 22.74
CA ILE A 440 -41.87 13.44 22.82
C ILE A 440 -41.53 11.98 22.51
N HIS A 441 -40.62 11.75 21.58
CA HIS A 441 -40.23 10.42 21.13
C HIS A 441 -38.87 10.04 21.72
N PRO A 442 -38.74 8.92 22.46
CA PRO A 442 -37.44 8.40 22.86
C PRO A 442 -36.59 8.13 21.62
N LEU A 443 -35.35 8.58 21.62
CA LEU A 443 -34.44 8.33 20.50
C LEU A 443 -34.02 6.85 20.50
N ARG A 444 -34.28 6.14 19.39
CA ARG A 444 -33.88 4.73 19.23
C ARG A 444 -32.69 4.61 18.29
N LEU A 445 -31.54 4.15 18.79
CA LEU A 445 -30.32 4.10 17.97
C LEU A 445 -30.33 2.99 16.92
N ASN A 446 -31.04 1.88 17.16
CA ASN A 446 -31.15 0.74 16.22
C ASN A 446 -31.81 1.12 14.89
N GLN A 447 -32.59 2.20 14.86
CA GLN A 447 -33.17 2.75 13.63
C GLN A 447 -32.11 3.45 12.75
N ALA A 448 -30.99 3.89 13.34
CA ALA A 448 -29.97 4.67 12.66
C ALA A 448 -28.66 3.89 12.45
N ILE A 449 -28.28 3.02 13.39
CA ILE A 449 -26.95 2.39 13.44
C ILE A 449 -27.05 0.92 13.88
N ALA A 450 -26.19 0.07 13.32
CA ALA A 450 -26.07 -1.32 13.77
C ALA A 450 -25.46 -1.40 15.17
N LEU A 451 -26.16 -2.08 16.09
CA LEU A 451 -25.74 -2.34 17.46
C LEU A 451 -25.37 -3.81 17.66
N PRO A 452 -24.45 -4.14 18.57
CA PRO A 452 -24.20 -5.52 18.97
C PRO A 452 -25.45 -6.13 19.60
N SER A 453 -25.74 -7.41 19.33
CA SER A 453 -26.91 -8.11 19.87
C SER A 453 -26.90 -8.23 21.41
N THR A 454 -25.77 -8.02 22.05
CA THR A 454 -25.59 -8.07 23.51
C THR A 454 -25.80 -6.71 24.20
N MET A 455 -26.12 -5.66 23.45
CA MET A 455 -26.22 -4.30 23.98
C MET A 455 -27.68 -3.97 24.33
N GLU A 456 -27.94 -3.60 25.58
CA GLU A 456 -29.26 -3.12 26.01
C GLU A 456 -29.65 -1.84 25.25
N GLU A 457 -30.90 -1.79 24.79
CA GLU A 457 -31.46 -0.66 24.02
C GLU A 457 -31.36 0.67 24.80
N ASN A 458 -31.45 0.62 26.14
CA ASN A 458 -31.36 1.78 27.03
C ASN A 458 -29.94 2.34 27.24
N LEU A 459 -28.88 1.56 26.98
CA LEU A 459 -27.48 2.04 27.03
C LEU A 459 -27.09 2.79 25.76
N SER A 460 -27.81 2.52 24.68
CA SER A 460 -27.52 3.06 23.36
C SER A 460 -27.81 4.57 23.32
N ALA A 461 -29.02 5.03 23.68
CA ALA A 461 -29.40 6.45 23.66
C ALA A 461 -28.46 7.36 24.46
N ILE A 462 -28.00 6.88 25.62
CA ILE A 462 -27.09 7.60 26.53
C ILE A 462 -25.72 7.90 25.92
N SER A 463 -25.28 7.10 24.94
CA SER A 463 -23.97 7.23 24.31
C SER A 463 -24.03 7.89 22.93
N MET A 464 -25.15 8.51 22.58
CA MET A 464 -25.34 9.15 21.27
C MET A 464 -24.22 10.15 20.94
N ASP A 465 -23.82 10.97 21.91
CA ASP A 465 -22.74 11.96 21.74
C ASP A 465 -21.41 11.29 21.38
N THR A 466 -21.00 10.28 22.15
CA THR A 466 -19.73 9.58 21.93
C THR A 466 -19.75 8.77 20.64
N ILE A 467 -20.90 8.20 20.26
CA ILE A 467 -21.08 7.54 18.97
C ILE A 467 -20.95 8.55 17.82
N GLY A 468 -21.66 9.68 17.89
CA GLY A 468 -21.59 10.74 16.89
C GLY A 468 -20.19 11.36 16.75
N ALA A 469 -19.46 11.49 17.86
CA ALA A 469 -18.06 11.92 17.84
C ALA A 469 -17.12 10.89 17.17
N ALA A 470 -17.37 9.59 17.39
CA ALA A 470 -16.61 8.53 16.76
C ALA A 470 -16.83 8.49 15.23
N MET A 471 -18.07 8.75 14.78
CA MET A 471 -18.43 8.76 13.36
C MET A 471 -17.79 9.92 12.58
N SER A 472 -17.50 11.04 13.24
CA SER A 472 -16.99 12.27 12.63
C SER A 472 -15.48 12.28 12.39
N ALA A 473 -14.94 11.21 11.80
CA ALA A 473 -13.50 11.07 11.51
C ALA A 473 -12.97 11.98 10.37
N GLY A 474 -13.72 13.01 9.96
CA GLY A 474 -13.46 13.93 8.83
C GLY A 474 -13.83 15.40 9.11
N LYS A 475 -13.62 16.29 8.10
CA LYS A 475 -13.30 17.75 8.10
C LYS A 475 -14.20 18.76 8.86
N ASP A 476 -15.15 18.33 9.69
CA ASP A 476 -16.27 19.19 10.12
C ASP A 476 -15.90 20.31 11.10
N LEU A 477 -15.10 20.01 12.13
CA LEU A 477 -14.77 20.95 13.21
C LEU A 477 -13.60 20.41 14.03
N ASN A 478 -12.52 21.16 14.25
CA ASN A 478 -11.43 20.67 15.11
C ASN A 478 -10.77 21.78 15.94
N PHE A 479 -11.08 21.80 17.23
CA PHE A 479 -10.53 22.72 18.23
C PHE A 479 -9.10 22.39 18.68
N LEU A 480 -8.50 21.31 18.16
CA LEU A 480 -7.12 20.97 18.51
C LEU A 480 -6.17 22.11 18.11
N PRO A 481 -5.32 22.61 19.03
CA PRO A 481 -4.40 23.70 18.72
C PRO A 481 -3.35 23.30 17.67
N PRO A 482 -2.71 24.28 16.98
CA PRO A 482 -1.76 24.01 15.91
C PRO A 482 -0.56 23.15 16.34
N LYS A 483 -0.11 23.29 17.60
CA LYS A 483 1.01 22.50 18.16
C LYS A 483 0.69 21.00 18.15
N GLN A 484 -0.43 20.61 18.75
CA GLN A 484 -0.88 19.21 18.80
C GLN A 484 -1.24 18.68 17.40
N LYS A 485 -1.85 19.52 16.53
CA LYS A 485 -2.08 19.14 15.12
C LYS A 485 -0.77 18.77 14.41
N LYS A 486 0.29 19.56 14.58
CA LYS A 486 1.62 19.28 13.99
C LYS A 486 2.20 17.97 14.52
N GLU A 487 2.15 17.74 15.83
CA GLU A 487 2.62 16.51 16.46
C GLU A 487 1.92 15.26 15.90
N LEU A 488 0.60 15.31 15.74
CA LEU A 488 -0.16 14.21 15.13
C LEU A 488 0.21 14.00 13.66
N THR A 489 0.38 15.08 12.88
CA THR A 489 0.81 14.95 11.47
C THR A 489 2.20 14.37 11.35
N PHE A 490 3.12 14.74 12.25
CA PHE A 490 4.47 14.20 12.29
C PHE A 490 4.45 12.71 12.66
N ARG A 491 3.71 12.33 13.71
CA ARG A 491 3.57 10.92 14.14
C ARG A 491 2.98 10.04 13.03
N ASN A 492 1.96 10.53 12.33
CA ASN A 492 1.35 9.82 11.21
C ASN A 492 2.23 9.76 9.96
N ALA A 493 3.02 10.80 9.71
CA ALA A 493 4.00 10.78 8.63
C ALA A 493 5.12 9.78 8.94
N TYR A 494 5.67 9.83 10.15
CA TYR A 494 6.73 8.94 10.62
C TYR A 494 6.33 7.47 10.55
N SER A 495 5.13 7.11 11.03
CA SER A 495 4.65 5.73 10.97
C SER A 495 4.52 5.23 9.53
N LYS A 496 3.98 6.04 8.62
CA LYS A 496 3.89 5.70 7.19
C LYS A 496 5.25 5.56 6.53
N THR A 497 6.20 6.46 6.82
CA THR A 497 7.55 6.39 6.27
C THR A 497 8.31 5.18 6.81
N PHE A 498 8.15 4.85 8.09
CA PHE A 498 8.77 3.69 8.71
C PHE A 498 8.21 2.38 8.12
N SER A 499 6.89 2.27 7.97
CA SER A 499 6.29 1.13 7.28
C SER A 499 6.76 0.99 5.82
N ALA A 500 6.91 2.10 5.09
CA ALA A 500 7.42 2.07 3.72
C ALA A 500 8.90 1.62 3.65
N LEU A 501 9.73 2.06 4.60
CA LEU A 501 11.13 1.63 4.71
C LEU A 501 11.24 0.14 5.03
N LEU A 502 10.39 -0.40 5.92
CA LEU A 502 10.37 -1.83 6.21
C LEU A 502 9.97 -2.66 4.99
N ILE A 503 9.00 -2.19 4.19
CA ILE A 503 8.62 -2.86 2.94
C ILE A 503 9.79 -2.82 1.94
N LEU A 504 10.46 -1.68 1.80
CA LEU A 504 11.60 -1.53 0.89
C LEU A 504 12.79 -2.40 1.32
N LEU A 505 13.05 -2.49 2.62
CA LEU A 505 14.05 -3.39 3.19
C LEU A 505 13.68 -4.86 2.91
N GLY A 506 12.40 -5.23 3.06
CA GLY A 506 11.92 -6.56 2.72
C GLY A 506 12.13 -6.91 1.24
N ILE A 507 11.88 -5.96 0.33
CA ILE A 507 12.14 -6.12 -1.11
C ILE A 507 13.64 -6.27 -1.37
N LEU A 508 14.49 -5.46 -0.73
CA LEU A 508 15.94 -5.50 -0.89
C LEU A 508 16.53 -6.83 -0.41
N VAL A 509 16.12 -7.30 0.77
CA VAL A 509 16.51 -8.61 1.31
C VAL A 509 16.01 -9.74 0.40
N GLY A 510 14.76 -9.68 -0.06
CA GLY A 510 14.22 -10.64 -1.03
C GLY A 510 15.00 -10.68 -2.34
N SER A 511 15.40 -9.50 -2.85
CA SER A 511 16.23 -9.39 -4.05
C SER A 511 17.63 -9.98 -3.86
N LEU A 512 18.27 -9.74 -2.71
CA LEU A 512 19.57 -10.33 -2.39
C LEU A 512 19.50 -11.86 -2.32
N LEU A 513 18.46 -12.41 -1.68
CA LEU A 513 18.23 -13.84 -1.63
C LEU A 513 17.99 -14.44 -3.02
N PHE A 514 17.22 -13.74 -3.87
CA PHE A 514 16.97 -14.14 -5.26
C PHE A 514 18.26 -14.15 -6.10
N LEU A 515 19.08 -13.10 -6.00
CA LEU A 515 20.37 -13.01 -6.70
C LEU A 515 21.32 -14.10 -6.22
N ASN A 516 21.39 -14.37 -4.92
CA ASN A 516 22.23 -15.43 -4.37
C ASN A 516 21.78 -16.82 -4.85
N LYS A 517 20.47 -17.06 -4.92
CA LYS A 517 19.91 -18.29 -5.53
C LYS A 517 20.27 -18.41 -7.01
N LYS A 518 20.15 -17.32 -7.77
CA LYS A 518 20.54 -17.29 -9.19
C LYS A 518 22.03 -17.52 -9.39
N HIS A 519 22.87 -16.97 -8.51
CA HIS A 519 24.31 -17.17 -8.53
C HIS A 519 24.68 -18.65 -8.32
N LYS A 520 24.13 -19.30 -7.29
CA LYS A 520 24.34 -20.74 -7.04
C LYS A 520 23.89 -21.61 -8.22
N ASN A 521 22.73 -21.31 -8.81
CA ASN A 521 22.28 -22.01 -10.02
C ASN A 521 23.23 -21.80 -11.20
N MET A 522 23.80 -20.59 -11.35
CA MET A 522 24.75 -20.28 -12.42
C MET A 522 26.10 -20.99 -12.22
N GLU A 523 26.59 -21.08 -10.98
CA GLU A 523 27.81 -21.84 -10.65
C GLU A 523 27.66 -23.32 -11.01
N GLN A 524 26.47 -23.90 -10.78
CA GLN A 524 26.18 -25.27 -11.21
C GLN A 524 26.19 -25.42 -12.74
N VAL A 525 25.64 -24.46 -13.48
CA VAL A 525 25.68 -24.50 -14.96
C VAL A 525 27.13 -24.34 -15.46
N LEU A 526 27.91 -23.44 -14.86
CA LEU A 526 29.31 -23.22 -15.22
C LEU A 526 30.17 -24.47 -14.97
N SER A 527 29.94 -25.22 -13.88
CA SER A 527 30.69 -26.45 -13.63
C SER A 527 30.40 -27.53 -14.66
N ILE A 528 29.13 -27.66 -15.10
CA ILE A 528 28.73 -28.56 -16.19
C ILE A 528 29.36 -28.13 -17.53
N LEU A 529 29.35 -26.83 -17.82
CA LEU A 529 29.90 -26.28 -19.06
C LEU A 529 31.43 -26.46 -19.12
N ASN A 530 32.15 -26.20 -18.03
CA ASN A 530 33.60 -26.44 -17.93
C ASN A 530 33.94 -27.91 -18.10
N THR A 531 33.12 -28.81 -17.54
CA THR A 531 33.31 -30.25 -17.73
C THR A 531 33.18 -30.63 -19.21
N SER A 532 32.20 -30.05 -19.90
CA SER A 532 31.98 -30.27 -21.34
C SER A 532 33.10 -29.65 -22.18
N LEU A 533 33.58 -28.46 -21.81
CA LEU A 533 34.66 -27.76 -22.50
C LEU A 533 35.98 -28.51 -22.38
N ASN A 534 36.31 -29.03 -21.20
CA ASN A 534 37.50 -29.87 -20.98
C ASN A 534 37.48 -31.13 -21.85
N ARG A 535 36.30 -31.74 -22.03
CA ARG A 535 36.14 -32.89 -22.92
C ARG A 535 36.47 -32.54 -24.37
N VAL A 536 35.92 -31.44 -24.88
CA VAL A 536 36.16 -30.97 -26.26
C VAL A 536 37.61 -30.54 -26.47
N GLN A 537 38.22 -29.88 -25.48
CA GLN A 537 39.64 -29.51 -25.55
C GLN A 537 40.56 -30.73 -25.64
N ASN A 538 40.25 -31.79 -24.89
CA ASN A 538 40.99 -33.04 -24.98
C ASN A 538 40.87 -33.66 -26.39
N GLU A 539 39.65 -33.72 -26.95
CA GLU A 539 39.42 -34.21 -28.32
C GLU A 539 40.12 -33.35 -29.38
N ASN A 540 40.12 -32.01 -29.24
CA ASN A 540 40.86 -31.12 -30.15
C ASN A 540 42.38 -31.30 -30.07
N SER A 541 42.94 -31.55 -28.89
CA SER A 541 44.39 -31.80 -28.74
C SER A 541 44.83 -33.08 -29.45
N GLU A 542 43.96 -34.08 -29.51
CA GLU A 542 44.17 -35.31 -30.25
C GLU A 542 44.09 -35.05 -31.77
N TYR A 543 43.12 -34.25 -32.20
CA TYR A 543 43.00 -33.81 -33.60
C TYR A 543 44.24 -33.03 -34.09
N GLU A 544 44.78 -32.11 -33.28
CA GLU A 544 45.99 -31.36 -33.62
C GLU A 544 47.23 -32.27 -33.76
N LYS A 545 47.36 -33.30 -32.91
CA LYS A 545 48.42 -34.31 -33.04
C LYS A 545 48.35 -35.04 -34.37
N LEU A 546 47.14 -35.49 -34.74
CA LEU A 546 46.92 -36.20 -36.01
C LEU A 546 47.18 -35.31 -37.23
N GLN A 547 46.82 -34.02 -37.17
CA GLN A 547 47.13 -33.06 -38.23
C GLN A 547 48.64 -32.85 -38.40
N ASN A 548 49.38 -32.73 -37.29
CA ASN A 548 50.83 -32.57 -37.34
C ASN A 548 51.51 -33.81 -37.92
N GLU A 549 51.09 -35.02 -37.53
CA GLU A 549 51.59 -36.28 -38.09
C GLU A 549 51.30 -36.40 -39.60
N ARG A 550 50.11 -35.98 -40.03
CA ARG A 550 49.79 -35.93 -41.46
C ARG A 550 50.73 -34.99 -42.23
N ASN A 551 51.03 -33.84 -41.67
CA ASN A 551 51.89 -32.85 -42.31
C ASN A 551 53.35 -33.33 -42.39
N THR A 552 53.87 -33.99 -41.36
CA THR A 552 55.23 -34.56 -41.41
C THR A 552 55.35 -35.67 -42.46
N LEU A 553 54.31 -36.51 -42.60
CA LEU A 553 54.25 -37.53 -43.66
C LEU A 553 54.26 -36.90 -45.05
N ASN A 554 53.47 -35.84 -45.27
CA ASN A 554 53.42 -35.13 -46.56
C ASN A 554 54.76 -34.48 -46.92
N VAL A 555 55.44 -33.84 -45.96
CA VAL A 555 56.76 -33.25 -46.16
C VAL A 555 57.79 -34.33 -46.51
N THR A 556 57.73 -35.48 -45.84
CA THR A 556 58.63 -36.60 -46.11
C THR A 556 58.42 -37.15 -47.53
N ALA A 557 57.17 -37.30 -47.96
CA ALA A 557 56.84 -37.73 -49.31
C ALA A 557 57.32 -36.75 -50.39
N ALA A 558 57.16 -35.44 -50.17
CA ALA A 558 57.62 -34.41 -51.10
C ALA A 558 59.15 -34.41 -51.26
N LYS A 559 59.88 -34.58 -50.15
CA LYS A 559 61.35 -34.59 -50.16
C LYS A 559 61.93 -35.77 -50.94
N ILE A 560 61.31 -36.95 -50.82
CA ILE A 560 61.68 -38.14 -51.60
C ILE A 560 61.48 -37.90 -53.11
N SER A 561 60.46 -37.13 -53.49
CA SER A 561 60.17 -36.84 -54.91
C SER A 561 61.11 -35.82 -55.56
N GLU A 562 61.80 -34.99 -54.77
CA GLU A 562 62.62 -33.88 -55.27
C GLU A 562 64.08 -34.30 -55.55
N GLU A 563 64.64 -35.23 -54.78
CA GLU A 563 66.04 -35.70 -54.95
C GLU A 563 66.27 -36.59 -56.18
N THR A 564 65.24 -37.01 -56.92
CA THR A 564 65.37 -37.99 -58.03
C THR A 564 65.47 -37.38 -59.44
N ARG A 565 65.63 -36.05 -59.59
CA ARG A 565 65.73 -35.40 -60.92
C ARG A 565 67.17 -35.03 -61.31
N VAL A 566 67.82 -35.87 -62.12
CA VAL A 566 69.07 -35.52 -62.83
C VAL A 566 68.74 -34.72 -64.09
N ASP A 567 69.23 -33.48 -64.19
CA ASP A 567 68.95 -32.55 -65.31
C ASP A 567 69.63 -32.97 -66.61
N SER A 568 68.83 -33.41 -67.59
CA SER A 568 69.23 -33.86 -68.93
C SER A 568 69.92 -32.79 -69.80
N SER A 569 69.87 -31.53 -69.39
CA SER A 569 70.33 -30.38 -70.16
C SER A 569 71.86 -30.21 -70.16
N ALA A 570 72.53 -30.61 -69.07
CA ALA A 570 73.98 -30.48 -68.93
C ALA A 570 74.77 -31.44 -69.85
N LEU A 571 74.26 -32.67 -70.03
CA LEU A 571 74.85 -33.69 -70.91
C LEU A 571 74.81 -33.29 -72.39
N GLY A 572 73.75 -32.60 -72.83
CA GLY A 572 73.61 -32.13 -74.22
C GLY A 572 74.65 -31.08 -74.60
N ILE A 573 74.97 -30.16 -73.68
CA ILE A 573 75.93 -29.07 -73.92
C ILE A 573 77.36 -29.61 -73.99
N LEU A 574 77.73 -30.53 -73.10
CA LEU A 574 79.05 -31.15 -73.13
C LEU A 574 79.30 -31.93 -74.43
N LYS A 575 78.28 -32.65 -74.91
CA LYS A 575 78.35 -33.34 -76.21
C LYS A 575 78.49 -32.34 -77.36
N TRP A 576 77.81 -31.20 -77.30
CA TRP A 576 77.90 -30.15 -78.31
C TRP A 576 79.28 -29.49 -78.34
N VAL A 577 79.81 -29.05 -77.21
CA VAL A 577 81.15 -28.44 -77.10
C VAL A 577 82.23 -29.39 -77.62
N SER A 578 82.14 -30.67 -77.26
CA SER A 578 83.08 -31.69 -77.76
C SER A 578 83.04 -31.84 -79.29
N GLY A 579 81.89 -31.66 -79.93
CA GLY A 579 81.73 -31.87 -81.37
C GLY A 579 82.29 -30.72 -82.24
N ILE A 580 82.39 -29.51 -81.69
CA ILE A 580 82.83 -28.32 -82.43
C ILE A 580 84.28 -27.93 -82.14
N THR A 581 84.91 -28.54 -81.14
CA THR A 581 86.29 -28.24 -80.74
C THR A 581 87.25 -28.99 -81.67
N PRO A 582 88.10 -28.30 -82.46
CA PRO A 582 89.09 -28.94 -83.32
C PRO A 582 90.12 -29.71 -82.50
N GLU A 583 90.70 -30.76 -83.06
CA GLU A 583 91.71 -31.59 -82.37
C GLU A 583 92.97 -30.82 -81.93
N ALA A 584 93.22 -29.65 -82.51
CA ALA A 584 94.33 -28.77 -82.12
C ALA A 584 94.05 -27.92 -80.86
N ILE A 585 92.82 -27.95 -80.34
CA ILE A 585 92.36 -27.12 -79.21
C ILE A 585 91.93 -28.01 -78.05
N ALA A 586 92.43 -27.69 -76.85
CA ALA A 586 91.95 -28.25 -75.59
C ALA A 586 91.12 -27.21 -74.84
N ILE A 587 89.93 -27.61 -74.38
CA ILE A 587 89.10 -26.77 -73.49
C ILE A 587 89.46 -27.11 -72.05
N GLU A 588 89.93 -26.12 -71.32
CA GLU A 588 90.32 -26.26 -69.92
C GLU A 588 89.14 -26.01 -68.98
N GLN A 589 88.26 -25.08 -69.37
CA GLN A 589 87.15 -24.69 -68.52
C GLN A 589 85.94 -24.26 -69.35
N LEU A 590 84.78 -24.76 -68.93
CA LEU A 590 83.47 -24.37 -69.45
C LEU A 590 82.59 -23.90 -68.28
N SER A 591 82.09 -22.67 -68.35
CA SER A 591 81.23 -22.11 -67.29
C SER A 591 80.07 -21.31 -67.85
N TRP A 592 78.88 -21.53 -67.29
CA TRP A 592 77.64 -20.82 -67.63
C TRP A 592 77.24 -19.86 -66.51
N GLY A 593 77.12 -18.57 -66.84
CA GLY A 593 76.53 -17.57 -65.93
C GLY A 593 77.11 -17.54 -64.50
N ASN A 594 76.27 -17.16 -63.55
CA ASN A 594 76.58 -16.88 -62.14
C ASN A 594 77.14 -18.06 -61.31
N ALA A 595 77.47 -19.20 -61.92
CA ALA A 595 78.10 -20.34 -61.24
C ALA A 595 79.45 -19.98 -60.58
N TYR A 596 80.10 -18.89 -60.98
CA TYR A 596 81.28 -18.36 -60.29
C TYR A 596 80.92 -17.54 -59.03
N SER A 597 79.83 -16.77 -59.07
CA SER A 597 79.40 -15.91 -57.95
C SER A 597 78.86 -16.70 -56.74
N GLU A 598 78.22 -17.85 -56.98
CA GLU A 598 77.60 -18.63 -55.90
C GLU A 598 78.62 -19.36 -55.00
N ILE A 599 79.80 -19.68 -55.53
CA ILE A 599 80.90 -20.32 -54.79
C ILE A 599 81.61 -19.32 -53.86
N GLU A 600 81.74 -18.05 -54.27
CA GLU A 600 82.23 -16.97 -53.40
C GLU A 600 81.19 -16.54 -52.35
N LEU A 601 79.90 -16.50 -52.71
CA LEU A 601 78.81 -16.19 -51.79
C LEU A 601 78.68 -17.24 -50.67
N ARG A 602 78.91 -18.53 -50.95
CA ARG A 602 78.94 -19.59 -49.92
C ARG A 602 80.15 -19.50 -48.98
N ARG A 603 81.32 -19.05 -49.47
CA ARG A 603 82.50 -18.80 -48.61
C ARG A 603 82.29 -17.58 -47.70
N ALA A 604 81.57 -16.56 -48.17
CA ALA A 604 81.23 -15.38 -47.38
C ALA A 604 80.14 -15.65 -46.32
N ALA A 605 79.11 -16.45 -46.65
CA ALA A 605 78.00 -16.76 -45.74
C ALA A 605 78.38 -17.69 -44.56
N THR A 606 79.46 -18.45 -44.69
CA THR A 606 79.92 -19.35 -43.61
C THR A 606 80.64 -18.60 -42.46
N ASN A 607 81.06 -17.34 -42.69
CA ASN A 607 81.80 -16.54 -41.70
C ASN A 607 80.96 -15.48 -40.96
N GLN A 608 79.64 -15.39 -41.18
CA GLN A 608 78.77 -14.36 -40.56
C GLN A 608 77.41 -14.87 -40.06
N ALA A 609 77.36 -16.01 -39.38
CA ALA A 609 76.16 -16.47 -38.67
C ALA A 609 76.38 -16.63 -37.15
N MET A 610 76.76 -15.53 -36.49
CA MET A 610 76.31 -15.21 -35.14
C MET A 610 75.87 -13.74 -35.11
N LYS A 611 74.61 -13.54 -34.69
CA LYS A 611 73.88 -12.28 -34.41
C LYS A 611 73.05 -11.67 -35.56
N SER A 612 71.75 -11.96 -35.42
CA SER A 612 70.57 -11.09 -35.54
C SER A 612 70.31 -10.28 -36.81
N ASN A 613 69.17 -10.63 -37.41
CA ASN A 613 68.09 -9.80 -37.94
C ASN A 613 68.45 -8.55 -38.76
N GLY A 614 68.04 -8.61 -40.02
CA GLY A 614 67.25 -7.54 -40.61
C GLY A 614 67.74 -7.13 -42.00
N SER A 615 66.79 -7.16 -42.94
CA SER A 615 66.81 -6.52 -44.27
C SER A 615 67.49 -7.31 -45.38
N GLN A 616 66.67 -7.79 -46.32
CA GLN A 616 67.11 -8.30 -47.62
C GLN A 616 67.75 -7.18 -48.46
N PRO A 617 68.86 -7.46 -49.17
CA PRO A 617 69.26 -6.67 -50.32
C PRO A 617 68.63 -7.25 -51.59
N ASN A 618 68.04 -6.35 -52.38
CA ASN A 618 67.49 -6.59 -53.71
C ASN A 618 68.51 -7.25 -54.66
N ASN A 619 68.11 -8.38 -55.24
CA ASN A 619 68.77 -9.00 -56.39
C ASN A 619 68.43 -8.23 -57.67
N SER A 620 69.45 -7.75 -58.37
CA SER A 620 69.43 -7.55 -59.83
C SER A 620 70.59 -8.39 -60.40
N THR A 621 70.33 -9.65 -60.74
CA THR A 621 70.10 -10.11 -62.12
C THR A 621 71.18 -9.69 -63.11
N ASN A 622 72.14 -10.58 -63.35
CA ASN A 622 72.55 -10.87 -64.71
C ASN A 622 72.39 -12.38 -64.92
N ASP A 623 71.34 -12.71 -65.68
CA ASP A 623 70.95 -14.06 -66.07
C ASP A 623 72.10 -14.79 -66.75
N GLY A 624 72.17 -16.11 -66.57
CA GLY A 624 73.15 -17.02 -67.17
C GLY A 624 73.06 -17.15 -68.70
N LYS A 625 73.19 -16.02 -69.40
CA LYS A 625 73.18 -15.87 -70.84
C LYS A 625 74.59 -15.89 -71.43
N GLU A 626 75.63 -15.95 -70.63
CA GLU A 626 77.02 -15.98 -71.11
C GLU A 626 77.66 -17.35 -70.88
N LEU A 627 78.18 -17.93 -71.96
CA LEU A 627 79.08 -19.08 -71.93
C LEU A 627 80.52 -18.59 -72.02
N ARG A 628 81.31 -18.87 -70.99
CA ARG A 628 82.75 -18.62 -71.00
C ARG A 628 83.50 -19.92 -71.31
N ILE A 629 84.33 -19.89 -72.35
CA ILE A 629 85.18 -21.00 -72.76
C ILE A 629 86.63 -20.56 -72.64
N LYS A 630 87.40 -21.24 -71.80
CA LYS A 630 88.84 -21.07 -71.71
C LYS A 630 89.54 -22.28 -72.31
N GLY A 631 90.50 -22.06 -73.18
CA GLY A 631 91.22 -23.13 -73.84
C GLY A 631 92.59 -22.72 -74.37
N VAL A 632 93.30 -23.72 -74.89
CA VAL A 632 94.64 -23.57 -75.44
C VAL A 632 94.75 -24.29 -76.78
N VAL A 633 95.37 -23.65 -77.77
CA VAL A 633 95.78 -24.28 -79.02
C VAL A 633 97.17 -24.89 -78.80
N TYR A 634 97.27 -26.21 -78.81
CA TYR A 634 98.47 -26.93 -78.39
C TYR A 634 99.13 -27.77 -79.50
N LYS A 635 98.44 -27.99 -80.65
CA LYS A 635 99.01 -28.62 -81.85
C LYS A 635 99.10 -27.61 -83.01
N ASP A 636 100.02 -27.86 -83.94
CA ASP A 636 100.24 -27.05 -85.16
C ASP A 636 100.41 -25.56 -84.86
N VAL A 637 101.27 -25.27 -83.88
CA VAL A 637 101.48 -23.99 -83.22
C VAL A 637 101.80 -22.82 -84.18
N PHE A 638 102.42 -23.11 -85.34
CA PHE A 638 102.67 -22.12 -86.39
C PHE A 638 101.39 -21.57 -87.03
N TYR A 639 100.31 -22.36 -87.05
CA TYR A 639 98.99 -21.99 -87.57
C TYR A 639 97.95 -21.78 -86.44
N ALA A 640 98.40 -21.62 -85.18
CA ALA A 640 97.50 -21.54 -84.03
C ALA A 640 96.42 -20.46 -84.15
N ASP A 641 96.75 -19.33 -84.77
CA ASP A 641 95.82 -18.24 -85.03
C ASP A 641 94.71 -18.62 -86.02
N VAL A 642 95.05 -19.43 -87.03
CA VAL A 642 94.09 -19.97 -88.01
C VAL A 642 93.18 -21.00 -87.34
N HIS A 643 93.72 -21.86 -86.47
CA HIS A 643 92.93 -22.82 -85.71
C HIS A 643 91.93 -22.13 -84.75
N LEU A 644 92.36 -21.09 -84.04
CA LEU A 644 91.48 -20.32 -83.16
C LEU A 644 90.41 -19.55 -83.95
N LEU A 645 90.75 -18.93 -85.08
CA LEU A 645 89.78 -18.25 -85.94
C LEU A 645 88.75 -19.24 -86.54
N ASN A 646 89.19 -20.44 -86.94
CA ASN A 646 88.30 -21.48 -87.41
C ASN A 646 87.36 -21.97 -86.30
N PHE A 647 87.86 -22.07 -85.07
CA PHE A 647 87.04 -22.43 -83.91
C PHE A 647 86.01 -21.36 -83.56
N LEU A 648 86.41 -20.08 -83.55
CA LEU A 648 85.50 -18.94 -83.42
C LEU A 648 84.40 -18.98 -84.48
N SER A 649 84.78 -19.16 -85.75
CA SER A 649 83.82 -19.27 -86.85
C SER A 649 82.91 -20.50 -86.72
N ALA A 650 83.42 -21.63 -86.23
CA ALA A 650 82.63 -22.83 -85.98
C ALA A 650 81.57 -22.59 -84.90
N ILE A 651 81.92 -21.90 -83.81
CA ILE A 651 80.98 -21.52 -82.74
C ILE A 651 79.91 -20.56 -83.31
N GLU A 652 80.29 -19.52 -84.05
CA GLU A 652 79.34 -18.57 -84.65
C GLU A 652 78.39 -19.23 -85.65
N LYS A 653 78.90 -20.14 -86.50
CA LYS A 653 78.10 -20.87 -87.50
C LYS A 653 77.06 -21.78 -86.88
N THR A 654 77.22 -22.19 -85.62
CA THR A 654 76.19 -23.00 -84.94
C THR A 654 74.87 -22.25 -84.76
N GLY A 655 74.88 -20.91 -84.81
CA GLY A 655 73.70 -20.07 -84.66
C GLY A 655 73.14 -19.97 -83.24
N PHE A 656 73.72 -20.68 -82.26
CA PHE A 656 73.28 -20.69 -80.86
C PHE A 656 73.57 -19.39 -80.08
N PHE A 657 74.49 -18.56 -80.57
CA PHE A 657 74.95 -17.35 -79.87
C PHE A 657 74.68 -16.09 -80.71
N ALA A 658 74.37 -14.99 -80.03
CA ALA A 658 74.17 -13.66 -80.61
C ALA A 658 75.50 -13.06 -81.09
N GLY A 659 76.59 -13.37 -80.39
CA GLY A 659 77.95 -13.01 -80.76
C GLY A 659 78.98 -13.76 -79.93
N VAL A 660 80.16 -13.99 -80.51
CA VAL A 660 81.30 -14.62 -79.83
C VAL A 660 82.44 -13.60 -79.80
N GLN A 661 82.91 -13.26 -78.61
CA GLN A 661 84.01 -12.31 -78.41
C GLN A 661 85.23 -13.03 -77.84
N LEU A 662 86.38 -12.83 -78.49
CA LEU A 662 87.68 -13.19 -77.95
C LEU A 662 88.11 -12.11 -76.95
N LYS A 663 88.11 -12.44 -75.65
CA LYS A 663 88.46 -11.49 -74.58
C LYS A 663 89.95 -11.46 -74.31
N GLU A 664 90.59 -12.63 -74.31
CA GLU A 664 92.01 -12.76 -74.02
C GLU A 664 92.65 -13.69 -75.04
N LYS A 665 93.87 -13.34 -75.45
CA LYS A 665 94.71 -14.13 -76.35
C LYS A 665 96.17 -13.90 -75.98
N GLN A 666 96.85 -14.95 -75.54
CA GLN A 666 98.25 -14.87 -75.12
C GLN A 666 99.01 -16.06 -75.67
N ARG A 667 100.14 -15.80 -76.33
CA ARG A 667 101.05 -16.82 -76.86
C ARG A 667 102.14 -17.06 -75.83
N ASP A 668 102.41 -18.33 -75.52
CA ASP A 668 103.49 -18.72 -74.63
C ASP A 668 104.83 -18.58 -75.37
N GLU A 669 105.80 -17.92 -74.76
CA GLU A 669 107.11 -17.66 -75.36
C GLU A 669 108.02 -18.90 -75.38
N ILE A 670 107.71 -19.94 -74.60
CA ILE A 670 108.56 -21.12 -74.39
C ILE A 670 108.16 -22.26 -75.34
N ASP A 671 106.87 -22.61 -75.41
CA ASP A 671 106.37 -23.71 -76.26
C ASP A 671 105.58 -23.24 -77.49
N GLY A 672 105.37 -21.93 -77.60
CA GLY A 672 104.69 -21.27 -78.70
C GLY A 672 103.16 -21.39 -78.68
N SER A 673 102.57 -22.16 -77.76
CA SER A 673 101.14 -22.45 -77.68
C SER A 673 100.30 -21.18 -77.48
N LEU A 674 99.02 -21.22 -77.85
CA LEU A 674 98.15 -20.04 -77.83
C LEU A 674 96.95 -20.24 -76.92
N SER A 675 96.99 -19.61 -75.75
CA SER A 675 95.89 -19.59 -74.79
C SER A 675 94.86 -18.51 -75.15
N PHE A 676 93.59 -18.81 -74.89
CA PHE A 676 92.50 -17.90 -75.21
C PHE A 676 91.32 -18.02 -74.23
N VAL A 677 90.56 -16.93 -74.14
CA VAL A 677 89.26 -16.90 -73.45
C VAL A 677 88.20 -16.33 -74.38
N LEU A 678 87.16 -17.12 -74.62
CA LEU A 678 85.98 -16.73 -75.39
C LEU A 678 84.80 -16.50 -74.46
N ILE A 679 84.02 -15.47 -74.77
CA ILE A 679 82.69 -15.27 -74.20
C ILE A 679 81.70 -15.30 -75.35
N ALA A 680 80.75 -16.22 -75.28
CA ALA A 680 79.67 -16.36 -76.23
C ALA A 680 78.34 -16.01 -75.52
N GLU A 681 77.66 -14.98 -76.01
CA GLU A 681 76.36 -14.56 -75.48
C GLU A 681 75.26 -15.36 -76.17
N LYS A 682 74.50 -16.12 -75.38
CA LYS A 682 73.41 -16.98 -75.87
C LYS A 682 72.33 -16.11 -76.52
N LYS A 683 71.90 -16.54 -77.71
CA LYS A 683 70.86 -15.88 -78.49
C LYS A 683 69.48 -15.96 -77.83
#